data_AF-A0A354K660-F1
#
_entry.id   AF-A0A354K660-F1
#
_cell.length_a   1.000
_cell.length_b   1.000
_cell.length_c   1.000
_cell.angle_alpha   90.00
_cell.angle_beta   90.00
_cell.angle_gamma   90.00
#
_symmetry.space_group_name_H-M   'P 1'
#
loop_
_entity.id
_entity.type
_entity.pdbx_description
1 polymer ?
#
loop_
_entity_poly.entity_id
_entity_poly.type
_entity_poly.pdbx_seq_one_letter_code
_entity_poly.pdbx_strand_id
1 'polypeptide(L)'
;MGNAMKLAGVAGLAAVVAGGGCAAYAFSDTVKNQVKMRLDDPQEYFEWVCEKNIADMADCAGASWQRTADLAAQKKAVQYAVEFTPTDAVKSELNDSISDATSDFNEALRQIVANTDTIGFRTEGSLSGNGAAAALSLLVNGDSVLSSDVIMNIESDVFGVRIPELTTRWFTVDTAELDGASFLNEQNYIRFAMNPSDYVSAAEVSDFVTQIMTAAVAELPEPTLEKSVPVTVADMEADYTAFTLHITEDDAMRLDNALMSQLREDNIIRRLYVDQLGILSAEEYDEMLTKTAKHIDAYPGTDLTLYVDASGRILGTNAAAENGDKLFACAAADGTNVAFALSADETEHNVFSMNFRGTYDSVINGTLDATVCEKHYQFDSDADDYTYEYETQSLRADFSNVEITDKVLGLANGTIQVTIPEIDPFTVSLSNNGSTQEISTTVCDDGTAYGDLKISFGYNDSQLSTDPDLSDAVRFSKDNGKKLSDYVQKDAFITFMRNLLVKLGVEPELAEKLTASSANAVYFDREAFFEETERLAQERTEKAKADYEKEVSALEEEADARYAEKLEKLEEISNANQQKLDDFKAESDAALKAARENNQSEFDRMKQDIDAAAQEARDEFNQEAAETKEQIQQGSEEIEKQMKEIQEELKKLN
;
A
#
# COMPACT_ATOMS: atom_id res chain seq x y z
N MET A 1 -31.99 -18.36 3.43
CA MET A 1 -31.32 -18.45 2.12
C MET A 1 -31.58 -19.75 1.34
N GLY A 2 -32.16 -20.81 1.92
CA GLY A 2 -32.34 -22.10 1.22
C GLY A 2 -33.55 -22.23 0.27
N ASN A 3 -34.62 -21.43 0.45
CA ASN A 3 -35.83 -21.54 -0.38
C ASN A 3 -35.84 -20.53 -1.54
N ALA A 4 -35.36 -19.31 -1.32
CA ALA A 4 -35.17 -18.29 -2.36
C ALA A 4 -34.20 -18.74 -3.47
N MET A 5 -33.16 -19.52 -3.14
CA MET A 5 -32.21 -20.07 -4.12
C MET A 5 -32.83 -21.19 -4.98
N LYS A 6 -33.81 -21.92 -4.43
CA LYS A 6 -34.56 -22.99 -5.14
C LYS A 6 -35.65 -22.41 -6.04
N LEU A 7 -36.37 -21.39 -5.55
CA LEU A 7 -37.28 -20.59 -6.38
C LEU A 7 -36.49 -19.90 -7.50
N ALA A 8 -35.30 -19.34 -7.22
CA ALA A 8 -34.41 -18.75 -8.23
C ALA A 8 -33.88 -19.75 -9.27
N GLY A 9 -33.79 -21.05 -8.95
CA GLY A 9 -33.42 -22.09 -9.91
C GLY A 9 -34.53 -22.37 -10.95
N VAL A 10 -35.78 -22.48 -10.50
CA VAL A 10 -36.93 -22.68 -11.40
C VAL A 10 -37.40 -21.38 -12.05
N ALA A 11 -37.36 -20.26 -11.32
CA ALA A 11 -37.53 -18.91 -11.85
C ALA A 11 -36.43 -18.53 -12.83
N GLY A 12 -35.19 -18.99 -12.60
CA GLY A 12 -34.07 -18.88 -13.52
C GLY A 12 -34.33 -19.68 -14.80
N LEU A 13 -34.86 -20.89 -14.70
CA LEU A 13 -35.29 -21.67 -15.86
C LEU A 13 -36.46 -21.01 -16.62
N ALA A 14 -37.44 -20.46 -15.91
CA ALA A 14 -38.56 -19.71 -16.49
C ALA A 14 -38.12 -18.36 -17.07
N ALA A 15 -37.11 -17.71 -16.50
CA ALA A 15 -36.47 -16.51 -17.02
C ALA A 15 -35.51 -16.81 -18.17
N VAL A 16 -35.01 -18.04 -18.31
CA VAL A 16 -34.25 -18.52 -19.47
C VAL A 16 -35.23 -18.90 -20.59
N VAL A 17 -36.40 -19.48 -20.28
CA VAL A 17 -37.51 -19.70 -21.24
C VAL A 17 -38.18 -18.38 -21.68
N ALA A 18 -38.31 -17.39 -20.79
CA ALA A 18 -38.85 -16.05 -21.07
C ALA A 18 -37.79 -15.02 -21.49
N GLY A 19 -36.50 -15.37 -21.37
CA GLY A 19 -35.34 -14.51 -21.58
C GLY A 19 -34.96 -14.25 -23.04
N GLY A 20 -35.83 -14.59 -23.98
CA GLY A 20 -35.71 -14.22 -25.41
C GLY A 20 -36.06 -12.75 -25.70
N GLY A 21 -36.16 -11.90 -24.69
CA GLY A 21 -36.62 -10.53 -24.81
C GLY A 21 -35.57 -9.55 -25.34
N CYS A 22 -35.01 -9.74 -26.56
CA CYS A 22 -34.37 -8.66 -27.32
C CYS A 22 -34.05 -8.98 -28.81
N ALA A 23 -34.98 -9.52 -29.62
CA ALA A 23 -35.06 -9.38 -31.11
C ALA A 23 -36.09 -10.39 -31.67
N ALA A 24 -36.81 -10.23 -32.78
CA ALA A 24 -37.08 -9.14 -33.72
C ALA A 24 -38.41 -9.47 -34.43
N TYR A 25 -39.25 -8.48 -34.76
CA TYR A 25 -40.55 -8.64 -35.44
C TYR A 25 -40.50 -9.33 -36.82
N ALA A 26 -41.43 -10.27 -37.08
CA ALA A 26 -41.78 -10.67 -38.45
C ALA A 26 -43.25 -11.15 -38.56
N PHE A 27 -44.00 -10.55 -39.49
CA PHE A 27 -45.44 -10.76 -39.74
C PHE A 27 -45.83 -12.15 -40.32
N SER A 28 -44.89 -13.07 -40.52
CA SER A 28 -45.15 -14.43 -41.04
C SER A 28 -45.75 -15.37 -39.98
N ASP A 29 -45.40 -15.16 -38.71
CA ASP A 29 -45.62 -16.19 -37.69
C ASP A 29 -47.01 -16.19 -37.08
N THR A 30 -47.71 -15.06 -37.11
CA THR A 30 -49.08 -14.92 -36.62
C THR A 30 -50.05 -15.89 -37.29
N VAL A 31 -49.92 -16.10 -38.61
CA VAL A 31 -50.80 -17.00 -39.36
C VAL A 31 -50.49 -18.46 -39.02
N LYS A 32 -49.22 -18.83 -38.89
CA LYS A 32 -48.81 -20.20 -38.51
C LYS A 32 -49.24 -20.53 -37.08
N ASN A 33 -49.06 -19.59 -36.15
CA ASN A 33 -49.47 -19.71 -34.76
C ASN A 33 -50.99 -19.95 -34.63
N GLN A 34 -51.81 -19.17 -35.35
CA GLN A 34 -53.26 -19.34 -35.34
C GLN A 34 -53.74 -20.69 -35.91
N VAL A 35 -53.02 -21.24 -36.89
CA VAL A 35 -53.32 -22.56 -37.46
C VAL A 35 -52.97 -23.66 -36.46
N LYS A 36 -51.77 -23.60 -35.89
CA LYS A 36 -51.26 -24.54 -34.88
C LYS A 36 -52.16 -24.60 -33.64
N MET A 37 -52.44 -23.44 -33.05
CA MET A 37 -53.34 -23.29 -31.89
C MET A 37 -54.78 -23.83 -32.10
N ARG A 38 -55.22 -24.00 -33.36
CA ARG A 38 -56.57 -24.47 -33.70
C ARG A 38 -56.62 -25.96 -34.06
N LEU A 39 -55.51 -26.54 -34.52
CA LEU A 39 -55.48 -27.87 -35.10
C LEU A 39 -54.76 -28.89 -34.20
N ASP A 40 -53.78 -28.43 -33.42
CA ASP A 40 -52.97 -29.26 -32.54
C ASP A 40 -53.64 -29.33 -31.16
N ASP A 41 -53.39 -30.42 -30.42
CA ASP A 41 -53.80 -30.51 -29.02
C ASP A 41 -52.92 -29.61 -28.12
N PRO A 42 -53.31 -29.34 -26.86
CA PRO A 42 -52.58 -28.41 -25.99
C PRO A 42 -51.09 -28.74 -25.82
N GLN A 43 -50.73 -30.03 -25.75
CA GLN A 43 -49.37 -30.50 -25.60
C GLN A 43 -48.57 -30.28 -26.90
N GLU A 44 -49.12 -30.72 -28.05
CA GLU A 44 -48.47 -30.55 -29.36
C GLU A 44 -48.26 -29.06 -29.71
N TYR A 45 -49.23 -28.21 -29.37
CA TYR A 45 -49.11 -26.77 -29.58
C TYR A 45 -48.08 -26.13 -28.65
N PHE A 46 -48.03 -26.56 -27.38
CA PHE A 46 -47.02 -26.10 -26.42
C PHE A 46 -45.61 -26.46 -26.85
N GLU A 47 -45.38 -27.72 -27.25
CA GLU A 47 -44.09 -28.18 -27.77
C GLU A 47 -43.64 -27.34 -28.95
N TRP A 48 -44.52 -27.07 -29.91
CA TRP A 48 -44.22 -26.22 -31.07
C TRP A 48 -43.86 -24.77 -30.66
N VAL A 49 -44.57 -24.18 -29.70
CA VAL A 49 -44.24 -22.84 -29.18
C VAL A 49 -42.85 -22.86 -28.53
N CYS A 50 -42.57 -23.85 -27.68
CA CYS A 50 -41.28 -24.00 -27.02
C CYS A 50 -40.13 -24.19 -28.03
N GLU A 51 -40.27 -25.12 -28.98
CA GLU A 51 -39.27 -25.36 -30.04
C GLU A 51 -38.94 -24.09 -30.82
N LYS A 52 -39.97 -23.32 -31.20
CA LYS A 52 -39.78 -22.06 -31.91
C LYS A 52 -38.98 -21.06 -31.07
N ASN A 53 -39.35 -20.83 -29.81
CA ASN A 53 -38.68 -19.85 -28.96
C ASN A 53 -37.26 -20.30 -28.58
N ILE A 54 -37.01 -21.61 -28.45
CA ILE A 54 -35.66 -22.17 -28.25
C ILE A 54 -34.77 -21.88 -29.46
N ALA A 55 -35.27 -22.09 -30.68
CA ALA A 55 -34.52 -21.82 -31.90
C ALA A 55 -34.15 -20.33 -32.01
N ASP A 56 -35.13 -19.44 -31.78
CA ASP A 56 -34.91 -17.98 -31.80
C ASP A 56 -33.85 -17.56 -30.74
N MET A 57 -33.90 -18.15 -29.55
CA MET A 57 -32.93 -17.90 -28.47
C MET A 57 -31.52 -18.39 -28.82
N ALA A 58 -31.40 -19.60 -29.37
CA ALA A 58 -30.13 -20.19 -29.77
C ALA A 58 -29.45 -19.39 -30.88
N ASP A 59 -30.22 -18.96 -31.89
CA ASP A 59 -29.74 -18.09 -32.97
C ASP A 59 -29.24 -16.74 -32.41
N CYS A 60 -29.98 -16.15 -31.47
CA CYS A 60 -29.57 -14.90 -30.81
C CYS A 60 -28.27 -15.08 -30.00
N ALA A 61 -28.16 -16.17 -29.23
CA ALA A 61 -26.96 -16.48 -28.45
C ALA A 61 -25.73 -16.68 -29.35
N GLY A 62 -25.87 -17.47 -30.42
CA GLY A 62 -24.81 -17.69 -31.41
C GLY A 62 -24.40 -16.40 -32.12
N ALA A 63 -25.36 -15.57 -32.56
CA ALA A 63 -25.06 -14.30 -33.22
C ALA A 63 -24.36 -13.30 -32.29
N SER A 64 -24.79 -13.23 -31.02
CA SER A 64 -24.15 -12.38 -29.99
C SER A 64 -22.70 -12.83 -29.72
N TRP A 65 -22.50 -14.15 -29.62
CA TRP A 65 -21.17 -14.74 -29.48
C TRP A 65 -20.27 -14.43 -30.67
N GLN A 66 -20.76 -14.64 -31.91
CA GLN A 66 -20.00 -14.37 -33.13
C GLN A 66 -19.54 -12.91 -33.18
N ARG A 67 -20.44 -11.97 -32.85
CA ARG A 67 -20.09 -10.55 -32.87
C ARG A 67 -19.08 -10.18 -31.78
N THR A 68 -19.17 -10.78 -30.59
CA THR A 68 -18.16 -10.63 -29.53
C THR A 68 -16.79 -11.13 -30.02
N ALA A 69 -16.78 -12.28 -30.69
CA ALA A 69 -15.55 -12.82 -31.27
C ALA A 69 -15.00 -11.97 -32.42
N ASP A 70 -15.86 -11.42 -33.27
CA ASP A 70 -15.46 -10.50 -34.34
C ASP A 70 -14.85 -9.22 -33.76
N LEU A 71 -15.38 -8.70 -32.65
CA LEU A 71 -14.81 -7.55 -31.94
C LEU A 71 -13.43 -7.87 -31.37
N ALA A 72 -13.25 -9.05 -30.76
CA ALA A 72 -11.94 -9.51 -30.30
C ALA A 72 -10.94 -9.65 -31.47
N ALA A 73 -11.39 -10.22 -32.60
CA ALA A 73 -10.56 -10.42 -33.80
C ALA A 73 -10.14 -9.11 -34.49
N GLN A 74 -10.92 -8.02 -34.33
CA GLN A 74 -10.53 -6.70 -34.81
C GLN A 74 -9.32 -6.13 -34.06
N LYS A 75 -8.99 -6.70 -32.88
CA LYS A 75 -7.83 -6.32 -32.06
C LYS A 75 -7.77 -4.79 -31.82
N LYS A 76 -8.92 -4.15 -31.60
CA LYS A 76 -8.96 -2.71 -31.31
C LYS A 76 -8.52 -2.46 -29.87
N ALA A 77 -7.93 -1.30 -29.61
CA ALA A 77 -7.73 -0.87 -28.25
C ALA A 77 -9.09 -0.43 -27.66
N VAL A 78 -9.37 -0.82 -26.42
CA VAL A 78 -10.50 -0.31 -25.65
C VAL A 78 -10.01 0.89 -24.85
N GLN A 79 -10.69 2.01 -24.98
CA GLN A 79 -10.43 3.19 -24.16
C GLN A 79 -11.53 3.37 -23.12
N TYR A 80 -11.14 3.81 -21.93
CA TYR A 80 -12.03 4.24 -20.87
C TYR A 80 -11.48 5.50 -20.24
N ALA A 81 -12.33 6.48 -19.98
CA ALA A 81 -11.98 7.72 -19.33
C ALA A 81 -13.05 8.13 -18.31
N VAL A 82 -12.62 8.68 -17.19
CA VAL A 82 -13.48 9.32 -16.20
C VAL A 82 -12.91 10.69 -15.92
N GLU A 83 -13.74 11.72 -15.99
CA GLU A 83 -13.37 13.11 -15.78
C GLU A 83 -14.38 13.75 -14.83
N PHE A 84 -13.88 14.52 -13.87
CA PHE A 84 -14.66 15.28 -12.90
C PHE A 84 -14.27 16.75 -12.95
N THR A 85 -15.27 17.62 -13.08
CA THR A 85 -15.10 19.07 -13.11
C THR A 85 -15.74 19.66 -11.85
N PRO A 86 -14.97 19.90 -10.77
CA PRO A 86 -15.51 20.47 -9.53
C PRO A 86 -16.02 21.89 -9.74
N THR A 87 -17.06 22.27 -8.97
CA THR A 87 -17.49 23.67 -8.92
C THR A 87 -16.51 24.55 -8.14
N ASP A 88 -16.55 25.86 -8.37
CA ASP A 88 -15.72 26.83 -7.63
C ASP A 88 -15.95 26.77 -6.11
N ALA A 89 -17.18 26.46 -5.69
CA ALA A 89 -17.52 26.29 -4.28
C ALA A 89 -16.76 25.11 -3.65
N VAL A 90 -16.74 23.96 -4.33
CA VAL A 90 -15.97 22.78 -3.89
C VAL A 90 -14.48 23.09 -3.87
N LYS A 91 -13.95 23.77 -4.90
CA LYS A 91 -12.53 24.20 -4.90
C LYS A 91 -12.21 25.11 -3.70
N SER A 92 -13.13 26.02 -3.35
CA SER A 92 -12.96 26.88 -2.16
C SER A 92 -12.95 26.08 -0.87
N GLU A 93 -13.89 25.16 -0.69
CA GLU A 93 -13.97 24.32 0.52
C GLU A 93 -12.76 23.39 0.65
N LEU A 94 -12.30 22.79 -0.44
CA LEU A 94 -11.06 22.01 -0.46
C LEU A 94 -9.87 22.88 -0.03
N ASN A 95 -9.78 24.11 -0.53
CA ASN A 95 -8.74 25.04 -0.11
C ASN A 95 -8.83 25.41 1.37
N ASP A 96 -10.04 25.62 1.90
CA ASP A 96 -10.25 25.92 3.32
C ASP A 96 -9.92 24.72 4.23
N SER A 97 -10.03 23.49 3.72
CA SER A 97 -9.65 22.26 4.44
C SER A 97 -8.12 22.06 4.55
N ILE A 98 -7.34 22.69 3.67
CA ILE A 98 -5.87 22.63 3.72
C ILE A 98 -5.40 23.42 4.94
N SER A 99 -4.50 22.83 5.72
CA SER A 99 -3.95 23.47 6.92
C SER A 99 -3.41 24.88 6.66
N ASP A 100 -3.73 25.81 7.55
CA ASP A 100 -3.20 27.17 7.56
C ASP A 100 -1.71 27.26 7.92
N ALA A 101 -1.08 26.13 8.30
CA ALA A 101 0.34 26.10 8.55
C ALA A 101 1.10 26.51 7.29
N THR A 102 1.95 27.54 7.40
CA THR A 102 2.77 28.03 6.30
C THR A 102 3.84 26.98 5.96
N SER A 103 3.58 26.18 4.94
CA SER A 103 4.55 25.24 4.37
C SER A 103 4.46 25.27 2.85
N ASP A 104 5.60 25.04 2.19
CA ASP A 104 5.67 24.96 0.73
C ASP A 104 4.73 23.88 0.16
N PHE A 105 4.52 22.81 0.92
CA PHE A 105 3.62 21.72 0.54
C PHE A 105 2.15 22.17 0.55
N ASN A 106 1.71 22.85 1.61
CA ASN A 106 0.34 23.37 1.69
C ASN A 106 0.07 24.43 0.61
N GLU A 107 1.05 25.29 0.32
CA GLU A 107 0.96 26.26 -0.78
C GLU A 107 0.82 25.56 -2.14
N ALA A 108 1.62 24.52 -2.40
CA ALA A 108 1.50 23.75 -3.62
C ALA A 108 0.14 23.06 -3.75
N LEU A 109 -0.40 22.49 -2.67
CA LEU A 109 -1.75 21.91 -2.68
C LEU A 109 -2.82 22.95 -3.03
N ARG A 110 -2.73 24.16 -2.46
CA ARG A 110 -3.68 25.25 -2.78
C ARG A 110 -3.60 25.65 -4.26
N GLN A 111 -2.39 25.73 -4.81
CA GLN A 111 -2.19 26.02 -6.23
C GLN A 111 -2.75 24.92 -7.13
N ILE A 112 -2.56 23.64 -6.77
CA ILE A 112 -3.13 22.51 -7.51
C ILE A 112 -4.65 22.59 -7.53
N VAL A 113 -5.30 22.82 -6.37
CA VAL A 113 -6.77 22.95 -6.29
C VAL A 113 -7.26 24.14 -7.10
N ALA A 114 -6.59 25.29 -7.01
CA ALA A 114 -6.99 26.50 -7.72
C ALA A 114 -6.84 26.38 -9.25
N ASN A 115 -5.79 25.70 -9.72
CA ASN A 115 -5.43 25.63 -11.14
C ASN A 115 -5.94 24.37 -11.86
N THR A 116 -6.63 23.49 -11.15
CA THR A 116 -7.27 22.29 -11.72
C THR A 116 -8.76 22.55 -11.96
N ASP A 117 -9.16 22.65 -13.23
CA ASP A 117 -10.55 22.75 -13.66
C ASP A 117 -11.19 21.38 -13.82
N THR A 118 -10.45 20.42 -14.37
CA THR A 118 -10.92 19.05 -14.54
C THR A 118 -9.82 18.10 -14.10
N ILE A 119 -10.18 17.07 -13.35
CA ILE A 119 -9.30 15.94 -13.02
C ILE A 119 -9.91 14.66 -13.59
N GLY A 120 -9.08 13.78 -14.11
CA GLY A 120 -9.58 12.52 -14.65
C GLY A 120 -8.53 11.44 -14.78
N PHE A 121 -8.99 10.26 -15.17
CA PHE A 121 -8.15 9.12 -15.49
C PHE A 121 -8.55 8.60 -16.85
N ARG A 122 -7.58 8.21 -17.66
CA ARG A 122 -7.79 7.50 -18.92
C ARG A 122 -7.00 6.21 -18.89
N THR A 123 -7.62 5.13 -19.32
CA THR A 123 -6.96 3.87 -19.61
C THR A 123 -7.26 3.49 -21.06
N GLU A 124 -6.24 2.98 -21.73
CA GLU A 124 -6.35 2.37 -23.04
C GLU A 124 -5.74 0.97 -22.93
N GLY A 125 -6.47 -0.06 -23.33
CA GLY A 125 -6.04 -1.44 -23.26
C GLY A 125 -6.13 -2.10 -24.62
N SER A 126 -5.08 -2.80 -25.03
CA SER A 126 -5.06 -3.64 -26.23
C SER A 126 -4.75 -5.07 -25.85
N LEU A 127 -5.50 -5.99 -26.44
CA LEU A 127 -5.13 -7.40 -26.47
C LEU A 127 -4.60 -7.71 -27.88
N SER A 128 -3.40 -8.27 -27.96
CA SER A 128 -2.74 -8.63 -29.22
C SER A 128 -2.19 -10.05 -29.10
N GLY A 129 -2.00 -10.78 -30.20
CA GLY A 129 -1.75 -12.23 -30.17
C GLY A 129 -0.67 -12.75 -29.21
N ASN A 130 0.26 -11.88 -28.79
CA ASN A 130 1.37 -12.23 -27.90
C ASN A 130 1.14 -11.77 -26.44
N GLY A 131 0.00 -11.16 -26.11
CA GLY A 131 -0.40 -10.78 -24.75
C GLY A 131 -1.24 -9.51 -24.65
N ALA A 132 -1.07 -8.75 -23.56
CA ALA A 132 -1.84 -7.54 -23.28
C ALA A 132 -0.92 -6.32 -23.15
N ALA A 133 -1.41 -5.15 -23.55
CA ALA A 133 -0.76 -3.88 -23.31
C ALA A 133 -1.79 -2.87 -22.83
N ALA A 134 -1.42 -2.02 -21.88
CA ALA A 134 -2.26 -0.95 -21.38
C ALA A 134 -1.48 0.35 -21.20
N ALA A 135 -2.14 1.48 -21.40
CA ALA A 135 -1.64 2.81 -21.11
C ALA A 135 -2.61 3.47 -20.14
N LEU A 136 -2.14 3.81 -18.94
CA LEU A 136 -2.89 4.53 -17.93
C LEU A 136 -2.40 5.98 -17.91
N SER A 137 -3.30 6.95 -17.76
CA SER A 137 -2.96 8.38 -17.73
C SER A 137 -3.80 9.11 -16.69
N LEU A 138 -3.14 9.95 -15.89
CA LEU A 138 -3.78 10.99 -15.10
C LEU A 138 -4.00 12.21 -15.99
N LEU A 139 -5.23 12.67 -16.08
CA LEU A 139 -5.64 13.85 -16.83
C LEU A 139 -5.84 15.03 -15.88
N VAL A 140 -5.28 16.18 -16.23
CA VAL A 140 -5.59 17.47 -15.60
C VAL A 140 -5.89 18.47 -16.71
N ASN A 141 -7.05 19.11 -16.64
CA ASN A 141 -7.55 20.05 -17.65
C ASN A 141 -7.56 19.46 -19.07
N GLY A 142 -7.83 18.15 -19.17
CA GLY A 142 -7.87 17.39 -20.43
C GLY A 142 -6.51 16.87 -20.93
N ASP A 143 -5.40 17.35 -20.36
CA ASP A 143 -4.04 16.94 -20.75
C ASP A 143 -3.50 15.81 -19.86
N SER A 144 -2.75 14.88 -20.48
CA SER A 144 -2.04 13.84 -19.71
C SER A 144 -0.83 14.44 -18.99
N VAL A 145 -0.87 14.40 -17.66
CA VAL A 145 0.21 14.93 -16.81
C VAL A 145 1.17 13.85 -16.34
N LEU A 146 0.70 12.61 -16.24
CA LEU A 146 1.44 11.42 -15.86
C LEU A 146 0.86 10.22 -16.59
N SER A 147 1.69 9.40 -17.22
CA SER A 147 1.25 8.12 -17.79
C SER A 147 2.07 6.93 -17.32
N SER A 148 1.50 5.74 -17.47
CA SER A 148 2.17 4.47 -17.27
C SER A 148 1.78 3.52 -18.39
N ASP A 149 2.78 2.97 -19.06
CA ASP A 149 2.60 1.85 -19.99
C ASP A 149 2.79 0.54 -19.23
N VAL A 150 1.95 -0.44 -19.50
CA VAL A 150 1.99 -1.79 -18.94
C VAL A 150 1.97 -2.77 -20.10
N ILE A 151 2.79 -3.80 -20.04
CA ILE A 151 2.78 -4.93 -20.96
C ILE A 151 2.73 -6.23 -20.17
N MET A 152 2.04 -7.21 -20.74
CA MET A 152 2.15 -8.61 -20.40
C MET A 152 2.40 -9.34 -21.71
N ASN A 153 3.59 -9.89 -21.88
CA ASN A 153 3.93 -10.72 -23.02
C ASN A 153 3.97 -12.18 -22.59
N ILE A 154 3.02 -12.94 -23.12
CA ILE A 154 2.78 -14.35 -22.80
C ILE A 154 3.80 -15.25 -23.50
N GLU A 155 4.32 -14.86 -24.66
CA GLU A 155 5.33 -15.67 -25.38
C GLU A 155 6.70 -15.58 -24.72
N SER A 156 7.06 -14.42 -24.18
CA SER A 156 8.35 -14.18 -23.54
C SER A 156 8.32 -14.30 -22.01
N ASP A 157 7.18 -14.62 -21.41
CA ASP A 157 6.97 -14.67 -19.96
C ASP A 157 7.40 -13.38 -19.23
N VAL A 158 7.03 -12.21 -19.78
CA VAL A 158 7.42 -10.90 -19.22
C VAL A 158 6.21 -10.07 -18.85
N PHE A 159 6.21 -9.55 -17.63
CA PHE A 159 5.39 -8.41 -17.23
C PHE A 159 6.28 -7.17 -17.15
N GLY A 160 5.84 -6.07 -17.77
CA GLY A 160 6.62 -4.83 -17.86
C GLY A 160 5.80 -3.60 -17.55
N VAL A 161 6.43 -2.63 -16.88
CA VAL A 161 5.86 -1.31 -16.61
C VAL A 161 6.86 -0.24 -16.98
N ARG A 162 6.38 0.88 -17.50
CA ARG A 162 7.20 2.08 -17.74
C ARG A 162 6.40 3.34 -17.46
N ILE A 163 7.06 4.36 -16.92
CA ILE A 163 6.54 5.74 -16.81
C ILE A 163 7.29 6.60 -17.83
N PRO A 164 6.72 6.87 -19.03
CA PRO A 164 7.43 7.52 -20.14
C PRO A 164 7.98 8.90 -19.81
N GLU A 165 7.29 9.68 -18.96
CA GLU A 165 7.75 11.00 -18.52
C GLU A 165 8.94 10.93 -17.55
N LEU A 166 9.17 9.78 -16.91
CA LEU A 166 10.29 9.56 -16.01
C LEU A 166 11.51 8.99 -16.76
N THR A 167 11.30 7.95 -17.56
CA THR A 167 12.34 7.30 -18.35
C THR A 167 11.74 6.47 -19.48
N THR A 168 12.47 6.32 -20.58
CA THR A 168 12.07 5.43 -21.68
C THR A 168 12.27 3.95 -21.37
N ARG A 169 13.01 3.64 -20.28
CA ARG A 169 13.39 2.28 -19.88
C ARG A 169 12.21 1.53 -19.26
N TRP A 170 12.06 0.26 -19.61
CA TRP A 170 11.11 -0.64 -18.98
C TRP A 170 11.63 -1.20 -17.66
N PHE A 171 10.75 -1.33 -16.69
CA PHE A 171 10.95 -2.20 -15.53
C PHE A 171 10.20 -3.49 -15.79
N THR A 172 10.89 -4.63 -15.78
CA THR A 172 10.29 -5.92 -16.16
C THR A 172 10.53 -6.97 -15.09
N VAL A 173 9.59 -7.88 -14.95
CA VAL A 173 9.69 -9.07 -14.12
C VAL A 173 9.36 -10.30 -14.97
N ASP A 174 10.11 -11.38 -14.77
CA ASP A 174 9.76 -12.68 -15.32
C ASP A 174 8.47 -13.15 -14.64
N THR A 175 7.47 -13.53 -15.42
CA THR A 175 6.18 -13.91 -14.85
C THR A 175 6.26 -15.18 -13.99
N ALA A 176 7.27 -16.03 -14.18
CA ALA A 176 7.52 -17.17 -13.30
C ALA A 176 8.01 -16.75 -11.90
N GLU A 177 8.57 -15.55 -11.76
CA GLU A 177 8.94 -14.97 -10.46
C GLU A 177 7.71 -14.44 -9.71
N LEU A 178 6.59 -14.18 -10.40
CA LEU A 178 5.32 -13.83 -9.77
C LEU A 178 4.66 -15.13 -9.28
N ASP A 179 4.82 -15.47 -7.99
CA ASP A 179 4.23 -16.69 -7.42
C ASP A 179 2.70 -16.69 -7.58
N GLY A 180 2.15 -17.63 -8.37
CA GLY A 180 0.71 -17.89 -8.38
C GLY A 180 0.22 -18.76 -9.53
N ALA A 181 -0.46 -19.87 -9.23
CA ALA A 181 -1.33 -20.56 -10.19
C ALA A 181 -2.40 -19.63 -10.80
N SER A 182 -2.73 -18.54 -10.10
CA SER A 182 -3.58 -17.46 -10.59
C SER A 182 -3.04 -16.80 -11.85
N PHE A 183 -1.72 -16.58 -11.97
CA PHE A 183 -1.14 -15.88 -13.11
C PHE A 183 -1.17 -16.73 -14.39
N LEU A 184 -0.98 -18.05 -14.28
CA LEU A 184 -1.15 -18.97 -15.43
C LEU A 184 -2.61 -19.04 -15.91
N ASN A 185 -3.57 -19.05 -14.98
CA ASN A 185 -5.00 -19.00 -15.30
C ASN A 185 -5.38 -17.67 -15.99
N GLU A 186 -4.78 -16.56 -15.55
CA GLU A 186 -4.93 -15.25 -16.21
C GLU A 186 -4.40 -15.27 -17.65
N GLN A 187 -3.28 -15.93 -17.94
CA GLN A 187 -2.76 -16.06 -19.31
C GLN A 187 -3.73 -16.84 -20.23
N ASN A 188 -4.29 -17.95 -19.76
CA ASN A 188 -5.26 -18.72 -20.55
C ASN A 188 -6.55 -17.95 -20.79
N TYR A 189 -7.02 -17.21 -19.78
CA TYR A 189 -8.18 -16.32 -19.93
C TYR A 189 -7.90 -15.21 -20.95
N ILE A 190 -6.72 -14.59 -20.92
CA ILE A 190 -6.32 -13.58 -21.90
C ILE A 190 -6.27 -14.18 -23.31
N ARG A 191 -5.73 -15.40 -23.49
CA ARG A 191 -5.75 -16.12 -24.79
C ARG A 191 -7.16 -16.36 -25.32
N PHE A 192 -8.07 -16.76 -24.44
CA PHE A 192 -9.48 -16.91 -24.77
C PHE A 192 -10.14 -15.58 -25.13
N ALA A 193 -9.93 -14.52 -24.33
CA ALA A 193 -10.48 -13.20 -24.61
C ALA A 193 -9.97 -12.62 -25.94
N MET A 194 -8.74 -12.95 -26.35
CA MET A 194 -8.15 -12.54 -27.63
C MET A 194 -8.77 -13.24 -28.84
N ASN A 195 -9.03 -14.54 -28.73
CA ASN A 195 -9.53 -15.35 -29.84
C ASN A 195 -10.63 -16.32 -29.37
N PRO A 196 -11.77 -15.82 -28.88
CA PRO A 196 -12.79 -16.68 -28.26
C PRO A 196 -13.34 -17.73 -29.23
N SER A 197 -13.36 -17.44 -30.54
CA SER A 197 -13.75 -18.40 -31.59
C SER A 197 -12.82 -19.59 -31.75
N ASP A 198 -11.55 -19.51 -31.32
CA ASP A 198 -10.63 -20.66 -31.35
C ASP A 198 -11.00 -21.69 -30.26
N TYR A 199 -11.77 -21.26 -29.25
CA TYR A 199 -12.15 -22.07 -28.10
C TYR A 199 -13.57 -22.61 -28.23
N VAL A 200 -14.51 -21.73 -28.59
CA VAL A 200 -15.93 -22.04 -28.77
C VAL A 200 -16.46 -21.28 -29.99
N SER A 201 -17.08 -22.00 -30.92
CA SER A 201 -17.72 -21.40 -32.09
C SER A 201 -19.14 -20.92 -31.80
N ALA A 202 -19.65 -19.99 -32.60
CA ALA A 202 -21.04 -19.53 -32.50
C ALA A 202 -22.07 -20.66 -32.69
N ALA A 203 -21.75 -21.63 -33.55
CA ALA A 203 -22.57 -22.82 -33.75
C ALA A 203 -22.59 -23.69 -32.49
N GLU A 204 -21.44 -23.90 -31.84
CA GLU A 204 -21.39 -24.64 -30.57
C GLU A 204 -22.20 -23.94 -29.47
N VAL A 205 -22.19 -22.60 -29.38
CA VAL A 205 -23.05 -21.86 -28.44
C VAL A 205 -24.54 -22.08 -28.74
N SER A 206 -24.94 -21.98 -30.01
CA SER A 206 -26.32 -22.22 -30.44
C SER A 206 -26.77 -23.64 -30.15
N ASP A 207 -25.92 -24.63 -30.45
CA ASP A 207 -26.19 -26.04 -30.20
C ASP A 207 -26.32 -26.33 -28.70
N PHE A 208 -25.44 -25.75 -27.87
CA PHE A 208 -25.50 -25.87 -26.41
C PHE A 208 -26.82 -25.34 -25.84
N VAL A 209 -27.21 -24.12 -26.23
CA VAL A 209 -28.48 -23.51 -25.80
C VAL A 209 -29.66 -24.39 -26.23
N THR A 210 -29.65 -24.86 -27.47
CA THR A 210 -30.72 -25.73 -28.00
C THR A 210 -30.82 -27.03 -27.19
N GLN A 211 -29.70 -27.69 -26.91
CA GLN A 211 -29.66 -28.98 -26.20
C GLN A 211 -30.17 -28.85 -24.76
N ILE A 212 -29.66 -27.86 -24.02
CA ILE A 212 -30.06 -27.61 -22.63
C ILE A 212 -31.55 -27.28 -22.53
N MET A 213 -32.03 -26.38 -23.39
CA MET A 213 -33.42 -25.95 -23.34
C MET A 213 -34.40 -27.02 -23.81
N THR A 214 -34.02 -27.82 -24.81
CA THR A 214 -34.85 -28.93 -25.27
C THR A 214 -34.99 -30.01 -24.19
N ALA A 215 -33.90 -30.32 -23.49
CA ALA A 215 -33.93 -31.25 -22.36
C ALA A 215 -34.79 -30.73 -21.21
N ALA A 216 -34.75 -29.42 -20.93
CA ALA A 216 -35.62 -28.82 -19.93
C ALA A 216 -37.10 -28.95 -20.30
N VAL A 217 -37.47 -28.57 -21.53
CA VAL A 217 -38.87 -28.62 -21.99
C VAL A 217 -39.43 -30.05 -22.00
N ALA A 218 -38.61 -31.05 -22.30
CA ALA A 218 -39.03 -32.45 -22.33
C ALA A 218 -39.48 -33.00 -20.97
N GLU A 219 -39.02 -32.41 -19.87
CA GLU A 219 -39.38 -32.83 -18.50
C GLU A 219 -40.56 -32.03 -17.92
N LEU A 220 -41.03 -31.00 -18.62
CA LEU A 220 -42.15 -30.19 -18.18
C LEU A 220 -43.47 -31.00 -18.24
N PRO A 221 -44.38 -30.81 -17.26
CA PRO A 221 -45.66 -31.50 -17.26
C PRO A 221 -46.60 -30.97 -18.36
N GLU A 222 -47.66 -31.71 -18.64
CA GLU A 222 -48.66 -31.31 -19.63
C GLU A 222 -49.32 -29.97 -19.23
N PRO A 223 -49.38 -28.99 -20.15
CA PRO A 223 -49.91 -27.67 -19.84
C PRO A 223 -51.44 -27.62 -19.98
N THR A 224 -52.06 -26.78 -19.16
CA THR A 224 -53.42 -26.31 -19.41
C THR A 224 -53.36 -25.07 -20.31
N LEU A 225 -54.15 -25.08 -21.39
CA LEU A 225 -54.19 -24.00 -22.38
C LEU A 225 -55.43 -23.12 -22.19
N GLU A 226 -55.21 -21.82 -21.98
CA GLU A 226 -56.26 -20.79 -21.98
C GLU A 226 -56.00 -19.74 -23.07
N LYS A 227 -57.06 -19.30 -23.76
CA LYS A 227 -56.97 -18.38 -24.90
C LYS A 227 -57.56 -17.02 -24.54
N SER A 228 -56.90 -15.95 -24.99
CA SER A 228 -57.34 -14.56 -24.77
C SER A 228 -57.43 -14.22 -23.29
N VAL A 229 -56.38 -14.57 -22.55
CA VAL A 229 -56.20 -14.23 -21.14
C VAL A 229 -55.73 -12.78 -21.06
N PRO A 230 -56.52 -11.87 -20.46
CA PRO A 230 -56.09 -10.49 -20.26
C PRO A 230 -55.03 -10.45 -19.16
N VAL A 231 -53.91 -9.79 -19.43
CA VAL A 231 -52.80 -9.58 -18.50
C VAL A 231 -52.47 -8.10 -18.45
N THR A 232 -52.44 -7.55 -17.25
CA THR A 232 -51.95 -6.19 -16.99
C THR A 232 -50.42 -6.22 -16.91
N VAL A 233 -49.75 -5.49 -17.80
CA VAL A 233 -48.30 -5.27 -17.81
C VAL A 233 -48.06 -3.80 -17.50
N ALA A 234 -47.54 -3.52 -16.30
CA ALA A 234 -47.52 -2.18 -15.71
C ALA A 234 -48.95 -1.58 -15.65
N ASP A 235 -49.31 -0.73 -16.61
CA ASP A 235 -50.63 -0.10 -16.77
C ASP A 235 -51.30 -0.42 -18.12
N MET A 236 -50.72 -1.34 -18.91
CA MET A 236 -51.21 -1.77 -20.21
C MET A 236 -51.92 -3.12 -20.10
N GLU A 237 -53.14 -3.22 -20.65
CA GLU A 237 -53.86 -4.48 -20.79
C GLU A 237 -53.52 -5.13 -22.14
N ALA A 238 -53.09 -6.39 -22.12
CA ALA A 238 -52.84 -7.17 -23.33
C ALA A 238 -53.39 -8.58 -23.23
N ASP A 239 -53.91 -9.10 -24.34
CA ASP A 239 -54.46 -10.46 -24.42
C ASP A 239 -53.37 -11.45 -24.86
N TYR A 240 -53.18 -12.51 -24.07
CA TYR A 240 -52.25 -13.58 -24.36
C TYR A 240 -52.95 -14.94 -24.47
N THR A 241 -52.29 -15.88 -25.13
CA THR A 241 -52.52 -17.30 -24.88
C THR A 241 -51.67 -17.72 -23.68
N ALA A 242 -52.29 -18.34 -22.67
CA ALA A 242 -51.60 -18.77 -21.47
C ALA A 242 -51.46 -20.29 -21.45
N PHE A 243 -50.24 -20.77 -21.21
CA PHE A 243 -49.97 -22.16 -20.84
C PHE A 243 -49.65 -22.23 -19.36
N THR A 244 -50.45 -22.95 -18.57
CA THR A 244 -50.21 -23.13 -17.14
C THR A 244 -49.75 -24.57 -16.87
N LEU A 245 -48.57 -24.71 -16.28
CA LEU A 245 -47.92 -25.94 -15.88
C LEU A 245 -47.91 -26.03 -14.36
N HIS A 246 -48.37 -27.14 -13.79
CA HIS A 246 -48.31 -27.38 -12.35
C HIS A 246 -47.05 -28.17 -12.02
N ILE A 247 -45.99 -27.49 -11.58
CA ILE A 247 -44.68 -28.08 -11.28
C ILE A 247 -44.67 -28.60 -9.84
N THR A 248 -44.61 -29.92 -9.69
CA THR A 248 -44.44 -30.58 -8.39
C THR A 248 -42.97 -30.71 -8.00
N GLU A 249 -42.69 -31.12 -6.75
CA GLU A 249 -41.33 -31.45 -6.31
C GLU A 249 -40.69 -32.54 -7.20
N ASP A 250 -41.46 -33.57 -7.57
CA ASP A 250 -40.99 -34.64 -8.45
C ASP A 250 -40.63 -34.11 -9.86
N ASP A 251 -41.41 -33.16 -10.38
CA ASP A 251 -41.14 -32.55 -11.70
C ASP A 251 -39.88 -31.69 -11.66
N ALA A 252 -39.73 -30.86 -10.61
CA ALA A 252 -38.53 -30.05 -10.39
C ALA A 252 -37.27 -30.92 -10.24
N MET A 253 -37.37 -32.05 -9.54
CA MET A 253 -36.27 -33.02 -9.43
C MET A 253 -35.93 -33.67 -10.78
N ARG A 254 -36.91 -34.02 -11.61
CA ARG A 254 -36.65 -34.56 -12.96
C ARG A 254 -35.97 -33.53 -13.85
N LEU A 255 -36.45 -32.29 -13.82
CA LEU A 255 -35.91 -31.16 -14.56
C LEU A 255 -34.43 -30.91 -14.23
N ASP A 256 -34.10 -30.80 -12.94
CA ASP A 256 -32.70 -30.62 -12.51
C ASP A 256 -31.82 -31.80 -12.89
N ASN A 257 -32.29 -33.04 -12.71
CA ASN A 257 -31.53 -34.21 -13.13
C ASN A 257 -31.29 -34.23 -14.64
N ALA A 258 -32.27 -33.84 -15.46
CA ALA A 258 -32.11 -33.77 -16.91
C ALA A 258 -31.08 -32.70 -17.31
N LEU A 259 -31.17 -31.51 -16.71
CA LEU A 259 -30.21 -30.42 -16.94
C LEU A 259 -28.79 -30.80 -16.51
N MET A 260 -28.63 -31.34 -15.31
CA MET A 260 -27.33 -31.81 -14.80
C MET A 260 -26.77 -32.96 -15.62
N SER A 261 -27.63 -33.85 -16.14
CA SER A 261 -27.19 -34.92 -17.04
C SER A 261 -26.72 -34.34 -18.37
N GLN A 262 -27.46 -33.39 -18.95
CA GLN A 262 -27.01 -32.71 -20.16
C GLN A 262 -25.71 -31.94 -19.97
N LEU A 263 -25.52 -31.23 -18.85
CA LEU A 263 -24.26 -30.53 -18.55
C LEU A 263 -23.07 -31.48 -18.33
N ARG A 264 -23.32 -32.74 -17.93
CA ARG A 264 -22.29 -33.79 -17.81
C ARG A 264 -21.95 -34.41 -19.16
N GLU A 265 -22.93 -34.55 -20.04
CA GLU A 265 -22.77 -35.11 -21.38
C GLU A 265 -22.22 -34.08 -22.38
N ASP A 266 -22.59 -32.81 -22.22
CA ASP A 266 -22.09 -31.69 -22.99
C ASP A 266 -20.62 -31.42 -22.67
N ASN A 267 -19.81 -31.45 -23.72
CA ASN A 267 -18.37 -31.27 -23.59
C ASN A 267 -17.92 -29.83 -23.81
N ILE A 268 -18.78 -28.88 -24.19
CA ILE A 268 -18.35 -27.51 -24.51
C ILE A 268 -17.86 -26.81 -23.25
N ILE A 269 -18.68 -26.77 -22.19
CA ILE A 269 -18.32 -26.10 -20.93
C ILE A 269 -17.15 -26.81 -20.24
N ARG A 270 -17.19 -28.15 -20.20
CA ARG A 270 -16.10 -28.96 -19.64
C ARG A 270 -14.80 -28.74 -20.39
N ARG A 271 -14.79 -28.86 -21.72
CA ARG A 271 -13.61 -28.64 -22.57
C ARG A 271 -13.08 -27.23 -22.37
N LEU A 272 -13.95 -26.23 -22.27
CA LEU A 272 -13.54 -24.86 -22.02
C LEU A 272 -12.87 -24.69 -20.66
N TYR A 273 -13.56 -25.02 -19.56
CA TYR A 273 -13.08 -24.74 -18.20
C TYR A 273 -11.97 -25.67 -17.73
N VAL A 274 -12.01 -26.95 -18.13
CA VAL A 274 -11.06 -27.97 -17.70
C VAL A 274 -9.88 -28.08 -18.67
N ASP A 275 -10.15 -28.32 -19.95
CA ASP A 275 -9.10 -28.68 -20.91
C ASP A 275 -8.41 -27.46 -21.53
N GLN A 276 -9.16 -26.40 -21.83
CA GLN A 276 -8.65 -25.23 -22.56
C GLN A 276 -8.19 -24.09 -21.63
N LEU A 277 -8.95 -23.78 -20.58
CA LEU A 277 -8.63 -22.70 -19.65
C LEU A 277 -7.86 -23.20 -18.41
N GLY A 278 -8.04 -24.46 -18.02
CA GLY A 278 -7.40 -25.03 -16.83
C GLY A 278 -7.86 -24.40 -15.51
N ILE A 279 -9.06 -23.81 -15.48
CA ILE A 279 -9.63 -23.14 -14.31
C ILE A 279 -10.00 -24.17 -13.24
N LEU A 280 -10.52 -25.32 -13.66
CA LEU A 280 -10.93 -26.43 -12.81
C LEU A 280 -10.25 -27.72 -13.27
N SER A 281 -9.91 -28.60 -12.34
CA SER A 281 -9.67 -30.00 -12.66
C SER A 281 -10.98 -30.71 -13.03
N ALA A 282 -10.89 -31.85 -13.71
CA ALA A 282 -12.07 -32.66 -14.02
C ALA A 282 -12.84 -33.10 -12.75
N GLU A 283 -12.10 -33.41 -11.68
CA GLU A 283 -12.71 -33.79 -10.39
C GLU A 283 -13.45 -32.61 -9.74
N GLU A 284 -12.89 -31.40 -9.78
CA GLU A 284 -13.53 -30.18 -9.27
C GLU A 284 -14.77 -29.80 -10.09
N TYR A 285 -14.72 -29.99 -11.41
CA TYR A 285 -15.88 -29.78 -12.28
C TYR A 285 -17.01 -30.78 -11.97
N ASP A 286 -16.70 -32.06 -11.82
CA ASP A 286 -17.68 -33.09 -11.47
C ASP A 286 -18.24 -32.88 -10.04
N GLU A 287 -17.40 -32.44 -9.09
CA GLU A 287 -17.83 -32.10 -7.74
C GLU A 287 -18.76 -30.88 -7.74
N MET A 288 -18.46 -29.85 -8.54
CA MET A 288 -19.31 -28.66 -8.72
C MET A 288 -20.70 -29.08 -9.21
N LEU A 289 -20.79 -29.85 -10.30
CA LEU A 289 -22.08 -30.33 -10.82
C LEU A 289 -22.83 -31.21 -9.79
N THR A 290 -22.10 -32.03 -9.04
CA THR A 290 -22.69 -32.89 -7.99
C THR A 290 -23.21 -32.09 -6.79
N LYS A 291 -22.54 -30.99 -6.41
CA LYS A 291 -23.01 -30.10 -5.34
C LYS A 291 -24.28 -29.35 -5.76
N THR A 292 -24.33 -28.85 -6.99
CA THR A 292 -25.51 -28.15 -7.53
C THR A 292 -26.76 -29.04 -7.51
N ALA A 293 -26.64 -30.31 -7.92
CA ALA A 293 -27.75 -31.27 -7.95
C ALA A 293 -28.33 -31.67 -6.56
N LYS A 294 -27.64 -31.36 -5.44
CA LYS A 294 -28.04 -31.79 -4.08
C LYS A 294 -28.98 -30.81 -3.37
N HIS A 295 -29.50 -29.79 -4.03
CA HIS A 295 -30.13 -28.64 -3.36
C HIS A 295 -31.64 -28.47 -3.62
N ILE A 296 -32.37 -29.53 -4.00
CA ILE A 296 -33.82 -29.41 -4.32
C ILE A 296 -34.76 -29.81 -3.18
N ASP A 297 -34.30 -30.55 -2.16
CA ASP A 297 -35.15 -31.07 -1.07
C ASP A 297 -36.11 -30.00 -0.51
N ALA A 298 -37.43 -30.24 -0.56
CA ALA A 298 -38.50 -29.30 -0.16
C ALA A 298 -38.80 -28.16 -1.16
N TYR A 299 -39.11 -28.53 -2.41
CA TYR A 299 -39.65 -27.61 -3.42
C TYR A 299 -41.15 -27.35 -3.18
N PRO A 300 -41.60 -26.10 -2.99
CA PRO A 300 -43.03 -25.80 -2.94
C PRO A 300 -43.63 -26.02 -4.33
N GLY A 301 -44.75 -26.76 -4.43
CA GLY A 301 -45.48 -26.89 -5.70
C GLY A 301 -45.71 -25.50 -6.31
N THR A 302 -45.53 -25.37 -7.62
CA THR A 302 -45.52 -24.06 -8.29
C THR A 302 -46.29 -24.11 -9.60
N ASP A 303 -47.23 -23.19 -9.76
CA ASP A 303 -47.89 -22.96 -11.04
C ASP A 303 -47.03 -22.01 -11.88
N LEU A 304 -46.51 -22.53 -12.99
CA LEU A 304 -45.78 -21.77 -14.00
C LEU A 304 -46.71 -21.45 -15.17
N THR A 305 -46.98 -20.17 -15.41
CA THR A 305 -47.76 -19.69 -16.54
C THR A 305 -46.85 -19.00 -17.56
N LEU A 306 -46.89 -19.42 -18.82
CA LEU A 306 -46.23 -18.76 -19.94
C LEU A 306 -47.25 -17.97 -20.77
N TYR A 307 -46.95 -16.70 -21.04
CA TYR A 307 -47.81 -15.80 -21.81
C TYR A 307 -47.29 -15.66 -23.24
N VAL A 308 -48.10 -16.12 -24.20
CA VAL A 308 -47.75 -16.24 -25.61
C VAL A 308 -48.57 -15.25 -26.43
N ASP A 309 -47.89 -14.43 -27.22
CA ASP A 309 -48.53 -13.44 -28.08
C ASP A 309 -49.20 -14.06 -29.32
N ALA A 310 -49.85 -13.22 -30.13
CA ALA A 310 -50.50 -13.67 -31.36
C ALA A 310 -49.53 -14.28 -32.38
N SER A 311 -48.22 -14.00 -32.29
CA SER A 311 -47.17 -14.54 -33.17
C SER A 311 -46.55 -15.85 -32.69
N GLY A 312 -46.94 -16.34 -31.51
CA GLY A 312 -46.40 -17.56 -30.91
C GLY A 312 -45.10 -17.33 -30.14
N ARG A 313 -44.84 -16.08 -29.71
CA ARG A 313 -43.68 -15.71 -28.90
C ARG A 313 -44.06 -15.66 -27.44
N ILE A 314 -43.21 -16.20 -26.59
CA ILE A 314 -43.35 -16.08 -25.14
C ILE A 314 -42.90 -14.67 -24.76
N LEU A 315 -43.83 -13.82 -24.32
CA LEU A 315 -43.56 -12.45 -23.89
C LEU A 315 -43.68 -12.27 -22.38
N GLY A 316 -44.04 -13.32 -21.65
CA GLY A 316 -44.01 -13.28 -20.21
C GLY A 316 -44.12 -14.63 -19.53
N THR A 317 -43.84 -14.60 -18.24
CA THR A 317 -43.93 -15.72 -17.33
C THR A 317 -44.51 -15.25 -16.00
N ASN A 318 -45.27 -16.11 -15.34
CA ASN A 318 -45.71 -15.97 -13.96
C ASN A 318 -45.47 -17.30 -13.24
N ALA A 319 -44.62 -17.32 -12.22
CA ALA A 319 -44.45 -18.46 -11.34
C ALA A 319 -45.11 -18.13 -10.00
N ALA A 320 -46.06 -18.95 -9.56
CA ALA A 320 -46.75 -18.78 -8.28
C ALA A 320 -46.61 -20.06 -7.45
N ALA A 321 -45.83 -19.99 -6.37
CA ALA A 321 -45.58 -21.10 -5.47
C ALA A 321 -46.69 -21.24 -4.41
N GLU A 322 -46.93 -22.45 -3.93
CA GLU A 322 -47.95 -22.77 -2.92
C GLU A 322 -47.75 -22.04 -1.58
N ASN A 323 -46.50 -21.66 -1.27
CA ASN A 323 -46.17 -20.87 -0.08
C ASN A 323 -46.49 -19.36 -0.24
N GLY A 324 -47.02 -18.96 -1.40
CA GLY A 324 -47.39 -17.59 -1.70
C GLY A 324 -46.30 -16.76 -2.39
N ASP A 325 -45.10 -17.31 -2.58
CA ASP A 325 -44.04 -16.62 -3.33
C ASP A 325 -44.41 -16.53 -4.81
N LYS A 326 -44.09 -15.39 -5.45
CA LYS A 326 -44.40 -15.15 -6.86
C LYS A 326 -43.25 -14.50 -7.60
N LEU A 327 -43.10 -14.85 -8.86
CA LEU A 327 -42.29 -14.13 -9.83
C LEU A 327 -43.14 -13.83 -11.05
N PHE A 328 -43.20 -12.58 -11.47
CA PHE A 328 -43.86 -12.16 -12.69
C PHE A 328 -42.89 -11.38 -13.56
N ALA A 329 -42.83 -11.69 -14.85
CA ALA A 329 -42.11 -10.92 -15.85
C ALA A 329 -42.91 -10.92 -17.14
N CYS A 330 -43.28 -9.76 -17.68
CA CYS A 330 -44.06 -9.71 -18.91
C CYS A 330 -43.80 -8.42 -19.69
N ALA A 331 -43.87 -8.51 -21.01
CA ALA A 331 -43.80 -7.37 -21.92
C ALA A 331 -45.07 -7.30 -22.78
N ALA A 332 -45.60 -6.09 -22.96
CA ALA A 332 -46.75 -5.80 -23.80
C ALA A 332 -46.43 -4.71 -24.82
N ALA A 333 -47.10 -4.76 -25.97
CA ALA A 333 -46.99 -3.75 -27.01
C ALA A 333 -48.33 -3.56 -27.72
N ASP A 334 -48.72 -2.30 -27.94
CA ASP A 334 -49.85 -1.89 -28.77
C ASP A 334 -49.44 -0.72 -29.67
N GLY A 335 -49.23 -1.01 -30.96
CA GLY A 335 -48.66 -0.06 -31.91
C GLY A 335 -47.24 0.35 -31.49
N THR A 336 -47.06 1.64 -31.19
CA THR A 336 -45.79 2.18 -30.68
C THR A 336 -45.72 2.17 -29.16
N ASN A 337 -46.82 1.91 -28.45
CA ASN A 337 -46.80 1.84 -26.99
C ASN A 337 -46.18 0.52 -26.55
N VAL A 338 -45.31 0.59 -25.55
CA VAL A 338 -44.60 -0.57 -25.00
C VAL A 338 -44.66 -0.52 -23.48
N ALA A 339 -44.80 -1.68 -22.85
CA ALA A 339 -44.75 -1.84 -21.40
C ALA A 339 -43.93 -3.07 -21.03
N PHE A 340 -43.26 -3.02 -19.88
CA PHE A 340 -42.57 -4.14 -19.28
C PHE A 340 -42.81 -4.12 -17.77
N ALA A 341 -43.07 -5.28 -17.20
CA ALA A 341 -43.21 -5.45 -15.76
C ALA A 341 -42.38 -6.65 -15.30
N LEU A 342 -41.71 -6.49 -14.17
CA LEU A 342 -40.99 -7.54 -13.46
C LEU A 342 -41.25 -7.37 -11.97
N SER A 343 -41.65 -8.43 -11.28
CA SER A 343 -41.84 -8.39 -9.83
C SER A 343 -41.53 -9.72 -9.18
N ALA A 344 -41.07 -9.65 -7.94
CA ALA A 344 -40.91 -10.79 -7.05
C ALA A 344 -41.60 -10.48 -5.72
N ASP A 345 -42.48 -11.39 -5.30
CA ASP A 345 -43.20 -11.32 -4.03
C ASP A 345 -42.78 -12.52 -3.16
N GLU A 346 -42.54 -12.27 -1.88
CA GLU A 346 -42.48 -13.30 -0.84
C GLU A 346 -43.77 -13.22 0.01
N THR A 347 -44.12 -14.27 0.75
CA THR A 347 -45.32 -14.28 1.61
C THR A 347 -45.49 -12.96 2.38
N GLU A 348 -46.57 -12.22 2.10
CA GLU A 348 -46.96 -10.92 2.70
C GLU A 348 -46.17 -9.66 2.27
N HIS A 349 -45.11 -9.77 1.44
CA HIS A 349 -44.28 -8.62 1.05
C HIS A 349 -43.83 -8.65 -0.43
N ASN A 350 -43.94 -7.52 -1.13
CA ASN A 350 -43.28 -7.35 -2.43
C ASN A 350 -41.78 -7.12 -2.17
N VAL A 351 -40.93 -8.05 -2.60
CA VAL A 351 -39.46 -7.93 -2.46
C VAL A 351 -38.92 -6.96 -3.49
N PHE A 352 -39.49 -7.01 -4.70
CA PHE A 352 -39.01 -6.24 -5.83
C PHE A 352 -40.13 -5.99 -6.84
N SER A 353 -40.14 -4.80 -7.44
CA SER A 353 -40.93 -4.52 -8.62
C SER A 353 -40.21 -3.56 -9.56
N MET A 354 -40.45 -3.70 -10.85
CA MET A 354 -40.05 -2.82 -11.93
C MET A 354 -41.20 -2.74 -12.92
N ASN A 355 -41.61 -1.53 -13.27
CA ASN A 355 -42.68 -1.26 -14.21
C ASN A 355 -42.24 -0.16 -15.17
N PHE A 356 -41.95 -0.53 -16.41
CA PHE A 356 -41.69 0.39 -17.50
C PHE A 356 -42.93 0.59 -18.35
N ARG A 357 -43.22 1.83 -18.71
CA ARG A 357 -44.27 2.22 -19.66
C ARG A 357 -43.76 3.32 -20.57
N GLY A 358 -44.03 3.22 -21.86
CA GLY A 358 -43.53 4.19 -22.80
C GLY A 358 -43.95 3.97 -24.23
N THR A 359 -43.21 4.60 -25.12
CA THR A 359 -43.32 4.48 -26.56
C THR A 359 -41.98 4.10 -27.16
N TYR A 360 -42.03 3.28 -28.20
CA TYR A 360 -40.89 2.90 -29.01
C TYR A 360 -41.23 3.10 -30.49
N ASP A 361 -40.61 4.10 -31.10
CA ASP A 361 -40.60 4.33 -32.54
C ASP A 361 -39.21 4.85 -32.93
N SER A 362 -38.28 3.93 -33.14
CA SER A 362 -36.81 4.15 -33.27
C SER A 362 -36.10 4.71 -32.03
N VAL A 363 -36.80 5.46 -31.18
CA VAL A 363 -36.34 5.97 -29.89
C VAL A 363 -37.30 5.56 -28.77
N ILE A 364 -36.78 5.47 -27.56
CA ILE A 364 -37.51 5.14 -26.34
C ILE A 364 -37.87 6.45 -25.62
N ASN A 365 -39.14 6.62 -25.31
CA ASN A 365 -39.63 7.62 -24.37
C ASN A 365 -40.53 6.92 -23.35
N GLY A 366 -40.34 7.16 -22.05
CA GLY A 366 -41.15 6.47 -21.05
C GLY A 366 -40.66 6.64 -19.63
N THR A 367 -41.31 5.94 -18.71
CA THR A 367 -40.99 5.95 -17.29
C THR A 367 -40.79 4.52 -16.83
N LEU A 368 -39.70 4.28 -16.11
CA LEU A 368 -39.49 3.10 -15.29
C LEU A 368 -39.72 3.50 -13.83
N ASP A 369 -40.62 2.81 -13.14
CA ASP A 369 -40.74 2.86 -11.69
C ASP A 369 -40.25 1.53 -11.11
N ALA A 370 -39.36 1.57 -10.13
CA ALA A 370 -38.77 0.40 -9.48
C ALA A 370 -38.87 0.52 -7.96
N THR A 371 -39.06 -0.61 -7.28
CA THR A 371 -39.07 -0.71 -5.82
C THR A 371 -38.27 -1.92 -5.38
N VAL A 372 -37.50 -1.78 -4.30
CA VAL A 372 -36.80 -2.87 -3.63
C VAL A 372 -37.19 -2.81 -2.15
N CYS A 373 -37.59 -3.93 -1.59
CA CYS A 373 -37.90 -4.07 -0.18
C CYS A 373 -36.80 -4.88 0.52
N GLU A 374 -36.05 -4.23 1.40
CA GLU A 374 -34.96 -4.86 2.14
C GLU A 374 -35.38 -5.16 3.58
N LYS A 375 -34.86 -6.28 4.09
CA LYS A 375 -35.08 -6.72 5.47
C LYS A 375 -33.93 -6.24 6.34
N HIS A 376 -34.18 -5.25 7.18
CA HIS A 376 -33.21 -4.70 8.12
C HIS A 376 -33.33 -5.40 9.48
N TYR A 377 -32.26 -6.08 9.91
CA TYR A 377 -32.19 -6.69 11.23
C TYR A 377 -31.67 -5.67 12.25
N GLN A 378 -32.39 -5.51 13.36
CA GLN A 378 -31.97 -4.70 14.49
C GLN A 378 -31.88 -5.57 15.73
N PHE A 379 -30.73 -5.51 16.42
CA PHE A 379 -30.57 -6.18 17.71
C PHE A 379 -31.36 -5.42 18.77
N ASP A 380 -32.38 -6.05 19.34
CA ASP A 380 -33.13 -5.55 20.47
C ASP A 380 -32.41 -5.95 21.76
N SER A 381 -31.71 -4.99 22.37
CA SER A 381 -30.95 -5.20 23.60
C SER A 381 -31.82 -5.52 24.82
N ASP A 382 -33.10 -5.15 24.80
CA ASP A 382 -34.03 -5.42 25.90
C ASP A 382 -34.59 -6.85 25.82
N ALA A 383 -34.73 -7.38 24.60
CA ALA A 383 -35.19 -8.75 24.33
C ALA A 383 -34.04 -9.78 24.22
N ASP A 384 -32.78 -9.34 24.06
CA ASP A 384 -31.62 -10.17 23.72
C ASP A 384 -31.87 -11.02 22.45
N ASP A 385 -32.54 -10.40 21.46
CA ASP A 385 -32.96 -11.05 20.21
C ASP A 385 -32.85 -10.07 19.02
N TYR A 386 -32.89 -10.58 17.80
CA TYR A 386 -32.96 -9.77 16.59
C TYR A 386 -34.41 -9.54 16.18
N THR A 387 -34.82 -8.28 16.14
CA THR A 387 -36.03 -7.85 15.42
C THR A 387 -35.67 -7.54 13.97
N TYR A 388 -36.67 -7.45 13.11
CA TYR A 388 -36.47 -6.99 11.74
C TYR A 388 -37.61 -6.09 11.29
N GLU A 389 -37.28 -5.14 10.43
CA GLU A 389 -38.23 -4.27 9.75
C GLU A 389 -38.00 -4.34 8.24
N TYR A 390 -39.05 -4.09 7.47
CA TYR A 390 -38.99 -4.02 6.02
C TYR A 390 -38.96 -2.56 5.60
N GLU A 391 -37.94 -2.18 4.83
CA GLU A 391 -37.81 -0.84 4.27
C GLU A 391 -37.92 -0.93 2.75
N THR A 392 -38.81 -0.14 2.16
CA THR A 392 -38.98 -0.09 0.71
C THR A 392 -38.30 1.14 0.15
N GLN A 393 -37.24 0.92 -0.63
CA GLN A 393 -36.62 1.95 -1.45
C GLN A 393 -37.30 1.99 -2.81
N SER A 394 -37.41 3.18 -3.39
CA SER A 394 -37.99 3.35 -4.73
C SER A 394 -37.06 4.16 -5.62
N LEU A 395 -37.14 3.91 -6.92
CA LEU A 395 -36.41 4.62 -7.94
C LEU A 395 -37.36 4.86 -9.11
N ARG A 396 -37.31 6.06 -9.67
CA ARG A 396 -37.99 6.40 -10.92
C ARG A 396 -36.98 6.90 -11.93
N ALA A 397 -37.06 6.39 -13.16
CA ALA A 397 -36.25 6.84 -14.28
C ALA A 397 -37.16 7.25 -15.46
N ASP A 398 -37.08 8.51 -15.87
CA ASP A 398 -37.80 9.06 -17.02
C ASP A 398 -36.85 9.15 -18.23
N PHE A 399 -37.13 8.35 -19.25
CA PHE A 399 -36.37 8.23 -20.49
C PHE A 399 -36.91 9.21 -21.53
N SER A 400 -36.03 10.02 -22.11
CA SER A 400 -36.37 11.00 -23.15
C SER A 400 -35.47 10.86 -24.35
N ASN A 401 -36.07 10.55 -25.50
CA ASN A 401 -35.43 10.37 -26.81
C ASN A 401 -34.21 9.42 -26.77
N VAL A 402 -34.36 8.27 -26.09
CA VAL A 402 -33.26 7.31 -25.98
C VAL A 402 -33.19 6.44 -27.24
N GLU A 403 -32.20 6.70 -28.09
CA GLU A 403 -31.90 5.93 -29.30
C GLU A 403 -30.84 4.88 -29.00
N ILE A 404 -31.16 3.60 -29.18
CA ILE A 404 -30.16 2.52 -29.09
C ILE A 404 -29.41 2.44 -30.43
N THR A 405 -28.17 2.91 -30.42
CA THR A 405 -27.30 2.98 -31.61
C THR A 405 -26.53 1.68 -31.87
N ASP A 406 -26.22 0.90 -30.82
CA ASP A 406 -25.74 -0.48 -30.93
C ASP A 406 -26.44 -1.35 -29.87
N LYS A 407 -27.27 -2.30 -30.31
CA LYS A 407 -28.09 -3.16 -29.44
C LYS A 407 -27.29 -4.19 -28.65
N VAL A 408 -26.09 -4.54 -29.11
CA VAL A 408 -25.26 -5.58 -28.48
C VAL A 408 -24.39 -4.98 -27.40
N LEU A 409 -23.77 -3.83 -27.70
CA LEU A 409 -22.95 -3.10 -26.74
C LEU A 409 -23.77 -2.17 -25.82
N GLY A 410 -25.07 -2.03 -26.07
CA GLY A 410 -25.96 -1.15 -25.30
C GLY A 410 -25.66 0.34 -25.47
N LEU A 411 -25.04 0.74 -26.58
CA LEU A 411 -24.67 2.14 -26.82
C LEU A 411 -25.91 2.95 -27.20
N ALA A 412 -26.04 4.14 -26.61
CA ALA A 412 -27.23 4.95 -26.76
C ALA A 412 -26.96 6.46 -26.81
N ASN A 413 -27.87 7.16 -27.48
CA ASN A 413 -28.04 8.62 -27.36
C ASN A 413 -29.30 8.91 -26.56
N GLY A 414 -29.35 10.02 -25.83
CA GLY A 414 -30.57 10.51 -25.18
C GLY A 414 -30.32 10.94 -23.75
N THR A 415 -31.40 11.07 -22.97
CA THR A 415 -31.33 11.52 -21.59
C THR A 415 -32.23 10.69 -20.68
N ILE A 416 -31.76 10.43 -19.46
CA ILE A 416 -32.48 9.71 -18.43
C ILE A 416 -32.50 10.58 -17.17
N GLN A 417 -33.68 10.99 -16.72
CA GLN A 417 -33.84 11.68 -15.44
C GLN A 417 -34.11 10.64 -14.36
N VAL A 418 -33.28 10.61 -13.31
CA VAL A 418 -33.40 9.65 -12.20
C VAL A 418 -33.88 10.40 -10.96
N THR A 419 -34.88 9.83 -10.28
CA THR A 419 -35.45 10.33 -9.03
C THR A 419 -35.44 9.20 -8.00
N ILE A 420 -34.77 9.42 -6.88
CA ILE A 420 -34.73 8.52 -5.73
C ILE A 420 -35.23 9.33 -4.53
N PRO A 421 -36.14 8.82 -3.68
CA PRO A 421 -36.55 9.54 -2.47
C PRO A 421 -35.34 9.96 -1.64
N GLU A 422 -35.41 11.15 -1.04
CA GLU A 422 -34.35 11.71 -0.17
C GLU A 422 -33.03 12.05 -0.87
N ILE A 423 -32.93 11.84 -2.19
CA ILE A 423 -31.80 12.27 -3.03
C ILE A 423 -32.33 13.27 -4.06
N ASP A 424 -31.56 14.33 -4.34
CA ASP A 424 -31.92 15.25 -5.40
C ASP A 424 -32.01 14.56 -6.77
N PRO A 425 -33.05 14.81 -7.56
CA PRO A 425 -33.14 14.27 -8.92
C PRO A 425 -31.95 14.73 -9.77
N PHE A 426 -31.38 13.79 -10.52
CA PHE A 426 -30.26 14.06 -11.43
C PHE A 426 -30.56 13.56 -12.84
N THR A 427 -29.85 14.11 -13.82
CA THR A 427 -30.03 13.77 -15.24
C THR A 427 -28.77 13.16 -15.80
N VAL A 428 -28.88 11.95 -16.33
CA VAL A 428 -27.83 11.26 -17.06
C VAL A 428 -28.01 11.54 -18.55
N SER A 429 -26.98 12.11 -19.17
CA SER A 429 -26.91 12.32 -20.62
C SER A 429 -26.09 11.23 -21.28
N LEU A 430 -26.60 10.67 -22.36
CA LEU A 430 -25.98 9.62 -23.16
C LEU A 430 -25.67 10.18 -24.55
N SER A 431 -24.42 10.06 -24.99
CA SER A 431 -24.01 10.44 -26.35
C SER A 431 -23.02 9.44 -26.92
N ASN A 432 -23.32 8.90 -28.10
CA ASN A 432 -22.45 8.04 -28.86
C ASN A 432 -22.08 8.71 -30.19
N ASN A 433 -20.78 8.78 -30.48
CA ASN A 433 -20.25 9.34 -31.74
C ASN A 433 -19.86 8.26 -32.79
N GLY A 434 -20.18 7.00 -32.52
CA GLY A 434 -19.91 5.85 -33.39
C GLY A 434 -18.68 5.03 -32.99
N SER A 435 -17.76 5.60 -32.21
CA SER A 435 -16.62 4.85 -31.63
C SER A 435 -16.56 4.92 -30.11
N THR A 436 -17.19 5.94 -29.51
CA THR A 436 -17.14 6.21 -28.07
C THR A 436 -18.53 6.58 -27.55
N GLN A 437 -18.94 5.92 -26.48
CA GLN A 437 -20.06 6.31 -25.63
C GLN A 437 -19.56 7.24 -24.53
N GLU A 438 -20.26 8.36 -24.37
CA GLU A 438 -20.12 9.31 -23.29
C GLU A 438 -21.39 9.24 -22.42
N ILE A 439 -21.17 9.23 -21.11
CA ILE A 439 -22.19 9.28 -20.06
C ILE A 439 -21.83 10.44 -19.15
N SER A 440 -22.72 11.40 -18.97
CA SER A 440 -22.45 12.56 -18.11
C SER A 440 -23.63 12.91 -17.20
N THR A 441 -23.30 13.41 -16.00
CA THR A 441 -24.27 13.90 -15.01
C THR A 441 -23.62 14.96 -14.14
N THR A 442 -24.42 15.87 -13.59
CA THR A 442 -23.99 16.75 -12.50
C THR A 442 -24.19 16.01 -11.18
N VAL A 443 -23.18 16.01 -10.32
CA VAL A 443 -23.22 15.45 -8.96
C VAL A 443 -23.74 16.52 -8.01
N CYS A 444 -24.84 16.23 -7.34
CA CYS A 444 -25.49 17.12 -6.37
C CYS A 444 -25.73 16.39 -5.04
N ASP A 445 -25.63 17.12 -3.94
CA ASP A 445 -26.06 16.68 -2.59
C ASP A 445 -26.71 17.86 -1.86
N ASP A 446 -27.92 17.67 -1.31
CA ASP A 446 -28.77 18.67 -0.66
C ASP A 446 -28.85 20.04 -1.39
N GLY A 447 -29.14 19.99 -2.68
CA GLY A 447 -29.26 21.13 -3.61
C GLY A 447 -27.93 21.76 -4.02
N THR A 448 -26.80 21.28 -3.47
CA THR A 448 -25.47 21.81 -3.74
C THR A 448 -24.81 21.03 -4.88
N ALA A 449 -24.46 21.73 -5.96
CA ALA A 449 -23.74 21.12 -7.07
C ALA A 449 -22.24 20.99 -6.74
N TYR A 450 -21.74 19.75 -6.74
CA TYR A 450 -20.34 19.45 -6.47
C TYR A 450 -19.49 19.51 -7.74
N GLY A 451 -20.07 19.17 -8.89
CA GLY A 451 -19.38 19.22 -10.18
C GLY A 451 -19.98 18.30 -11.22
N ASP A 452 -19.42 18.31 -12.42
CA ASP A 452 -19.86 17.46 -13.52
C ASP A 452 -18.97 16.21 -13.62
N LEU A 453 -19.61 15.04 -13.62
CA LEU A 453 -18.99 13.75 -13.87
C LEU A 453 -19.22 13.35 -15.33
N LYS A 454 -18.15 12.94 -16.00
CA LYS A 454 -18.17 12.40 -17.35
C LYS A 454 -17.42 11.08 -17.38
N ILE A 455 -18.07 10.05 -17.89
CA ILE A 455 -17.50 8.73 -18.17
C ILE A 455 -17.52 8.55 -19.69
N SER A 456 -16.45 8.03 -20.26
CA SER A 456 -16.37 7.73 -21.68
C SER A 456 -15.75 6.37 -21.90
N PHE A 457 -16.32 5.55 -22.77
CA PHE A 457 -15.74 4.26 -23.17
C PHE A 457 -15.92 4.03 -24.66
N GLY A 458 -14.96 3.38 -25.29
CA GLY A 458 -14.99 3.19 -26.74
C GLY A 458 -13.85 2.35 -27.27
N TYR A 459 -13.76 2.29 -28.59
CA TYR A 459 -12.69 1.59 -29.30
C TYR A 459 -11.82 2.56 -30.10
N ASN A 460 -10.51 2.34 -30.06
CA ASN A 460 -9.51 3.03 -30.88
C ASN A 460 -8.92 2.03 -31.88
N ASP A 461 -8.73 2.48 -33.12
CA ASP A 461 -8.14 1.66 -34.19
C ASP A 461 -6.61 1.49 -34.02
N SER A 462 -5.99 2.27 -33.13
CA SER A 462 -4.56 2.17 -32.81
C SER A 462 -4.33 1.11 -31.74
N GLN A 463 -3.47 0.13 -32.00
CA GLN A 463 -3.06 -0.89 -31.01
C GLN A 463 -1.85 -0.45 -30.20
N LEU A 464 -1.87 -0.75 -28.91
CA LEU A 464 -0.68 -0.72 -28.08
C LEU A 464 0.20 -1.95 -28.37
N SER A 465 1.52 -1.73 -28.46
CA SER A 465 2.46 -2.82 -28.70
C SER A 465 2.65 -3.68 -27.46
N THR A 466 2.53 -5.00 -27.61
CA THR A 466 2.84 -6.00 -26.56
C THR A 466 4.30 -6.48 -26.63
N ASP A 467 5.07 -6.00 -27.60
CA ASP A 467 6.47 -6.39 -27.82
C ASP A 467 7.36 -5.14 -28.03
N PRO A 468 7.57 -4.32 -26.97
CA PRO A 468 8.48 -3.19 -27.05
C PRO A 468 9.95 -3.65 -27.01
N ASP A 469 10.87 -2.76 -27.38
CA ASP A 469 12.30 -3.02 -27.18
C ASP A 469 12.61 -3.07 -25.67
N LEU A 470 13.04 -4.24 -25.20
CA LEU A 470 13.42 -4.51 -23.80
C LEU A 470 14.94 -4.64 -23.61
N SER A 471 15.75 -4.24 -24.58
CA SER A 471 17.21 -4.40 -24.54
C SER A 471 17.89 -3.60 -23.42
N ASP A 472 17.30 -2.47 -23.01
CA ASP A 472 17.79 -1.59 -21.93
C ASP A 472 16.98 -1.69 -20.62
N ALA A 473 16.03 -2.63 -20.56
CA ALA A 473 15.11 -2.82 -19.45
C ALA A 473 15.83 -3.22 -18.15
N VAL A 474 15.29 -2.76 -17.01
CA VAL A 474 15.70 -3.21 -15.68
C VAL A 474 14.87 -4.42 -15.29
N ARG A 475 15.55 -5.57 -15.14
CA ARG A 475 14.91 -6.82 -14.75
C ARG A 475 14.93 -7.00 -13.23
N PHE A 476 13.76 -7.18 -12.65
CA PHE A 476 13.58 -7.61 -11.27
C PHE A 476 13.69 -9.14 -11.17
N SER A 477 14.30 -9.62 -10.10
CA SER A 477 14.25 -11.03 -9.68
C SER A 477 14.22 -11.08 -8.16
N LYS A 478 13.58 -12.08 -7.56
CA LYS A 478 13.50 -12.21 -6.08
C LYS A 478 14.88 -12.22 -5.42
N ASP A 479 15.88 -12.75 -6.11
CA ASP A 479 17.26 -12.86 -5.63
C ASP A 479 18.06 -11.55 -5.70
N ASN A 480 17.59 -10.55 -6.45
CA ASN A 480 18.30 -9.30 -6.66
C ASN A 480 17.42 -8.13 -6.22
N GLY A 481 17.49 -7.74 -4.95
CA GLY A 481 16.88 -6.49 -4.48
C GLY A 481 17.44 -5.32 -5.29
N LYS A 482 16.64 -4.77 -6.21
CA LYS A 482 17.03 -3.63 -7.06
C LYS A 482 16.71 -2.31 -6.36
N LYS A 483 17.61 -1.33 -6.50
CA LYS A 483 17.40 0.04 -6.02
C LYS A 483 16.74 0.86 -7.13
N LEU A 484 15.95 1.88 -6.79
CA LEU A 484 15.37 2.81 -7.79
C LEU A 484 16.46 3.45 -8.68
N SER A 485 17.67 3.63 -8.15
CA SER A 485 18.84 4.11 -8.89
C SER A 485 19.25 3.24 -10.09
N ASP A 486 18.91 1.95 -10.07
CA ASP A 486 19.17 1.04 -11.19
C ASP A 486 18.22 1.33 -12.36
N TYR A 487 17.03 1.84 -12.05
CA TYR A 487 15.97 2.19 -12.99
C TYR A 487 16.12 3.59 -13.56
N VAL A 488 16.25 4.60 -12.69
CA VAL A 488 16.36 6.00 -13.09
C VAL A 488 17.35 6.78 -12.23
N GLN A 489 18.12 7.66 -12.87
CA GLN A 489 19.08 8.53 -12.19
C GLN A 489 18.37 9.65 -11.43
N LYS A 490 18.98 10.10 -10.32
CA LYS A 490 18.42 11.13 -9.43
C LYS A 490 18.02 12.41 -10.17
N ASP A 491 18.85 12.91 -11.08
CA ASP A 491 18.58 14.16 -11.83
C ASP A 491 17.37 14.04 -12.77
N ALA A 492 17.20 12.86 -13.39
CA ALA A 492 16.04 12.57 -14.22
C ALA A 492 14.77 12.50 -13.36
N PHE A 493 14.84 11.87 -12.18
CA PHE A 493 13.74 11.85 -11.21
C PHE A 493 13.34 13.26 -10.72
N ILE A 494 14.32 14.12 -10.39
CA ILE A 494 14.08 15.52 -10.01
C ILE A 494 13.37 16.27 -11.14
N THR A 495 13.88 16.13 -12.36
CA THR A 495 13.31 16.79 -13.55
C THR A 495 11.87 16.34 -13.79
N PHE A 496 11.61 15.03 -13.72
CA PHE A 496 10.28 14.45 -13.84
C PHE A 496 9.31 15.02 -12.80
N MET A 497 9.66 14.94 -11.50
CA MET A 497 8.80 15.41 -10.42
C MET A 497 8.51 16.91 -10.54
N ARG A 498 9.49 17.72 -10.98
CA ARG A 498 9.33 19.16 -11.12
C ARG A 498 8.35 19.45 -12.26
N ASN A 499 8.54 18.80 -13.40
CA ASN A 499 7.66 18.95 -14.55
C ASN A 499 6.22 18.49 -14.22
N LEU A 500 6.07 17.42 -13.45
CA LEU A 500 4.76 16.95 -12.98
C LEU A 500 4.07 18.02 -12.12
N LEU A 501 4.74 18.56 -11.10
CA LEU A 501 4.18 19.62 -10.25
C LEU A 501 3.79 20.87 -11.05
N VAL A 502 4.61 21.28 -12.02
CA VAL A 502 4.28 22.40 -12.91
C VAL A 502 3.05 22.11 -13.76
N LYS A 503 2.93 20.90 -14.32
CA LYS A 503 1.73 20.48 -15.06
C LYS A 503 0.47 20.40 -14.18
N LEU A 504 0.64 20.12 -12.89
CA LEU A 504 -0.43 20.19 -11.89
C LEU A 504 -0.77 21.63 -11.46
N GLY A 505 -0.11 22.64 -12.04
CA GLY A 505 -0.39 24.05 -11.78
C GLY A 505 0.43 24.66 -10.64
N VAL A 506 1.50 24.01 -10.16
CA VAL A 506 2.41 24.58 -9.16
C VAL A 506 3.44 25.49 -9.82
N GLU A 507 3.68 26.67 -9.23
CA GLU A 507 4.68 27.62 -9.72
C GLU A 507 6.10 26.98 -9.79
N PRO A 508 6.88 27.23 -10.85
CA PRO A 508 8.16 26.54 -11.09
C PRO A 508 9.17 26.63 -9.93
N GLU A 509 9.27 27.79 -9.27
CA GLU A 509 10.20 27.99 -8.14
C GLU A 509 9.84 27.12 -6.93
N LEU A 510 8.54 27.00 -6.64
CA LEU A 510 8.02 26.18 -5.55
C LEU A 510 8.19 24.69 -5.87
N ALA A 511 7.91 24.30 -7.12
CA ALA A 511 8.13 22.94 -7.60
C ALA A 511 9.61 22.51 -7.49
N GLU A 512 10.55 23.38 -7.85
CA GLU A 512 11.98 23.12 -7.70
C GLU A 512 12.38 22.87 -6.24
N LYS A 513 11.90 23.71 -5.32
CA LYS A 513 12.18 23.58 -3.88
C LYS A 513 11.65 22.26 -3.30
N LEU A 514 10.41 21.89 -3.64
CA LEU A 514 9.76 20.66 -3.16
C LEU A 514 10.47 19.40 -3.70
N THR A 515 10.81 19.40 -4.99
CA THR A 515 11.43 18.23 -5.62
C THR A 515 12.84 17.93 -5.13
N ALA A 516 13.65 18.96 -4.87
CA ALA A 516 14.99 18.78 -4.31
C ALA A 516 14.96 18.05 -2.96
N SER A 517 13.99 18.39 -2.10
CA SER A 517 13.80 17.73 -0.80
C SER A 517 13.39 16.26 -0.95
N SER A 518 12.40 15.98 -1.80
CA SER A 518 11.88 14.63 -2.03
C SER A 518 12.92 13.69 -2.65
N ALA A 519 13.70 14.17 -3.63
CA ALA A 519 14.75 13.37 -4.26
C ALA A 519 15.88 12.99 -3.29
N ASN A 520 16.20 13.86 -2.32
CA ASN A 520 17.17 13.54 -1.28
C ASN A 520 16.69 12.42 -0.36
N ALA A 521 15.39 12.34 -0.07
CA ALA A 521 14.82 11.26 0.74
C ALA A 521 14.80 9.92 -0.04
N VAL A 522 14.37 9.95 -1.30
CA VAL A 522 14.23 8.73 -2.14
C VAL A 522 15.59 8.12 -2.50
N TYR A 523 16.59 8.95 -2.81
CA TYR A 523 17.95 8.52 -3.14
C TYR A 523 18.91 8.60 -1.95
N PHE A 524 18.39 8.62 -0.72
CA PHE A 524 19.22 8.65 0.48
C PHE A 524 19.99 7.33 0.60
N ASP A 525 21.28 7.36 0.29
CA ASP A 525 22.18 6.24 0.55
C ASP A 525 22.61 6.28 2.03
N ARG A 526 21.87 5.52 2.84
CA ARG A 526 22.09 5.42 4.28
C ARG A 526 23.49 4.90 4.62
N GLU A 527 24.06 4.04 3.77
CA GLU A 527 25.37 3.42 4.00
C GLU A 527 26.48 4.45 3.75
N ALA A 528 26.44 5.14 2.61
CA ALA A 528 27.37 6.23 2.31
C ALA A 528 27.29 7.40 3.31
N PHE A 529 26.10 7.71 3.83
CA PHE A 529 25.94 8.73 4.87
C PHE A 529 26.64 8.33 6.18
N PHE A 530 26.52 7.05 6.60
CA PHE A 530 27.19 6.58 7.80
C PHE A 530 28.72 6.51 7.62
N GLU A 531 29.20 6.06 6.45
CA GLU A 531 30.63 6.05 6.13
C GLU A 531 31.25 7.46 6.18
N GLU A 532 30.59 8.45 5.59
CA GLU A 532 31.06 9.84 5.61
C GLU A 532 31.00 10.44 7.03
N THR A 533 29.96 10.10 7.80
CA THR A 533 29.85 10.54 9.20
C THR A 533 30.96 9.93 10.06
N GLU A 534 31.30 8.66 9.84
CA GLU A 534 32.39 7.97 10.51
C GLU A 534 33.76 8.56 10.12
N ARG A 535 33.96 8.85 8.83
CA ARG A 535 35.16 9.54 8.32
C ARG A 535 35.34 10.90 8.97
N LEU A 536 34.29 11.73 9.03
CA LEU A 536 34.32 13.04 9.69
C LEU A 536 34.54 12.93 11.19
N ALA A 537 34.02 11.88 11.84
CA ALA A 537 34.28 11.61 13.25
C ALA A 537 35.75 11.22 13.50
N GLN A 538 36.35 10.42 12.62
CA GLN A 538 37.78 10.09 12.66
C GLN A 538 38.65 11.33 12.46
N GLU A 539 38.39 12.16 11.46
CA GLU A 539 39.13 13.41 11.22
C GLU A 539 39.06 14.36 12.42
N ARG A 540 37.89 14.50 13.04
CA ARG A 540 37.72 15.30 14.26
C ARG A 540 38.53 14.74 15.43
N THR A 541 38.57 13.42 15.55
CA THR A 541 39.34 12.73 16.60
C THR A 541 40.85 12.90 16.39
N GLU A 542 41.33 12.75 15.16
CA GLU A 542 42.74 12.97 14.82
C GLU A 542 43.17 14.42 15.02
N LYS A 543 42.32 15.37 14.64
CA LYS A 543 42.57 16.81 14.90
C LYS A 543 42.61 17.12 16.39
N ALA A 544 41.65 16.61 17.17
CA ALA A 544 41.65 16.78 18.62
C ALA A 544 42.88 16.14 19.27
N LYS A 545 43.34 15.00 18.76
CA LYS A 545 44.57 14.35 19.20
C LYS A 545 45.81 15.19 18.89
N ALA A 546 45.90 15.76 17.68
CA ALA A 546 47.01 16.63 17.29
C ALA A 546 47.03 17.94 18.10
N ASP A 547 45.87 18.53 18.35
CA ASP A 547 45.74 19.72 19.21
C ASP A 547 46.16 19.40 20.65
N TYR A 548 45.75 18.24 21.18
CA TYR A 548 46.16 17.76 22.51
C TYR A 548 47.67 17.47 22.58
N GLU A 549 48.26 16.81 21.60
CA GLU A 549 49.71 16.56 21.53
C GLU A 549 50.50 17.87 21.48
N LYS A 550 50.00 18.87 20.76
CA LYS A 550 50.59 20.21 20.71
C LYS A 550 50.51 20.94 22.05
N GLU A 551 49.38 20.83 22.75
CA GLU A 551 49.21 21.40 24.09
C GLU A 551 50.11 20.71 25.11
N VAL A 552 50.24 19.38 25.04
CA VAL A 552 51.17 18.60 25.87
C VAL A 552 52.62 19.02 25.61
N SER A 553 53.06 19.12 24.34
CA SER A 553 54.42 19.58 24.04
C SER A 553 54.69 21.02 24.51
N ALA A 554 53.70 21.92 24.43
CA ALA A 554 53.84 23.27 24.96
C ALA A 554 53.95 23.29 26.49
N LEU A 555 53.21 22.42 27.18
CA LEU A 555 53.30 22.24 28.63
C LEU A 555 54.62 21.58 29.05
N GLU A 556 55.15 20.66 28.25
CA GLU A 556 56.48 20.06 28.46
C GLU A 556 57.58 21.12 28.30
N GLU A 557 57.54 21.96 27.27
CA GLU A 557 58.47 23.09 27.11
C GLU A 557 58.37 24.08 28.28
N GLU A 558 57.15 24.41 28.75
CA GLU A 558 56.97 25.28 29.91
C GLU A 558 57.51 24.63 31.19
N ALA A 559 57.29 23.33 31.37
CA ALA A 559 57.80 22.57 32.50
C ALA A 559 59.33 22.53 32.49
N ASP A 560 59.95 22.28 31.34
CA ASP A 560 61.41 22.28 31.15
C ASP A 560 62.00 23.67 31.42
N ALA A 561 61.35 24.74 30.94
CA ALA A 561 61.76 26.11 31.22
C ALA A 561 61.69 26.45 32.71
N ARG A 562 60.62 26.05 33.40
CA ARG A 562 60.50 26.19 34.87
C ARG A 562 61.52 25.33 35.62
N TYR A 563 61.87 24.16 35.10
CA TYR A 563 62.88 23.29 35.68
C TYR A 563 64.27 23.92 35.54
N ALA A 564 64.59 24.50 34.39
CA ALA A 564 65.82 25.25 34.15
C ALA A 564 65.94 26.47 35.07
N GLU A 565 64.87 27.26 35.23
CA GLU A 565 64.84 28.40 36.16
C GLU A 565 65.05 27.96 37.62
N LYS A 566 64.45 26.82 38.02
CA LYS A 566 64.71 26.22 39.34
C LYS A 566 66.15 25.76 39.49
N LEU A 567 66.75 25.19 38.44
CA LEU A 567 68.13 24.75 38.46
C LEU A 567 69.08 25.93 38.62
N GLU A 568 68.86 27.02 37.89
CA GLU A 568 69.62 28.27 37.98
C GLU A 568 69.53 28.87 39.39
N LYS A 569 68.32 28.95 39.98
CA LYS A 569 68.15 29.39 41.37
C LYS A 569 68.84 28.48 42.38
N LEU A 570 68.84 27.15 42.15
CA LEU A 570 69.56 26.21 43.01
C LEU A 570 71.07 26.39 42.88
N GLU A 571 71.57 26.71 41.70
CA GLU A 571 72.98 27.00 41.45
C GLU A 571 73.40 28.34 42.10
N GLU A 572 72.56 29.37 42.04
CA GLU A 572 72.74 30.62 42.79
C GLU A 572 72.77 30.37 44.31
N ILE A 573 71.84 29.57 44.83
CA ILE A 573 71.82 29.19 46.25
C ILE A 573 73.06 28.37 46.63
N SER A 574 73.48 27.45 45.77
CA SER A 574 74.70 26.65 45.95
C SER A 574 75.93 27.55 46.03
N ASN A 575 76.07 28.49 45.09
CA ASN A 575 77.16 29.45 45.04
C ASN A 575 77.14 30.39 46.26
N ALA A 576 75.96 30.87 46.67
CA ALA A 576 75.80 31.68 47.88
C ALA A 576 76.17 30.90 49.16
N ASN A 577 75.84 29.61 49.23
CA ASN A 577 76.22 28.74 50.34
C ASN A 577 77.71 28.42 50.33
N GLN A 578 78.32 28.25 49.15
CA GLN A 578 79.76 28.07 49.00
C GLN A 578 80.52 29.32 49.47
N GLN A 579 80.03 30.51 49.10
CA GLN A 579 80.56 31.78 49.60
C GLN A 579 80.46 31.88 51.13
N LYS A 580 79.30 31.54 51.72
CA LYS A 580 79.14 31.50 53.19
C LYS A 580 80.06 30.50 53.86
N LEU A 581 80.32 29.35 53.22
CA LEU A 581 81.25 28.35 53.73
C LEU A 581 82.70 28.87 53.70
N ASP A 582 83.07 29.59 52.66
CA ASP A 582 84.40 30.19 52.53
C ASP A 582 84.58 31.38 53.51
N ASP A 583 83.54 32.18 53.73
CA ASP A 583 83.51 33.23 54.76
C ASP A 583 83.63 32.59 56.17
N PHE A 584 82.90 31.50 56.44
CA PHE A 584 83.01 30.75 57.70
C PHE A 584 84.41 30.14 57.90
N LYS A 585 85.05 29.63 56.85
CA LYS A 585 86.44 29.16 56.92
C LYS A 585 87.39 30.31 57.24
N ALA A 586 87.21 31.48 56.64
CA ALA A 586 88.02 32.66 56.94
C ALA A 586 87.85 33.14 58.39
N GLU A 587 86.62 33.14 58.92
CA GLU A 587 86.35 33.41 60.34
C GLU A 587 86.95 32.35 61.27
N SER A 588 86.83 31.07 60.90
CA SER A 588 87.39 29.95 61.66
C SER A 588 88.92 30.01 61.70
N ASP A 589 89.57 30.32 60.58
CA ASP A 589 91.02 30.50 60.49
C ASP A 589 91.49 31.72 61.30
N ALA A 590 90.72 32.81 61.30
CA ALA A 590 90.98 33.97 62.16
C ALA A 590 90.84 33.63 63.65
N ALA A 591 89.81 32.84 64.01
CA ALA A 591 89.61 32.36 65.38
C ALA A 591 90.70 31.36 65.82
N LEU A 592 91.14 30.46 64.93
CA LEU A 592 92.25 29.54 65.16
C LEU A 592 93.59 30.27 65.32
N LYS A 593 93.80 31.34 64.57
CA LYS A 593 94.97 32.22 64.72
C LYS A 593 94.94 32.94 66.07
N ALA A 594 93.80 33.51 66.46
CA ALA A 594 93.62 34.15 67.77
C ALA A 594 93.79 33.15 68.93
N ALA A 595 93.29 31.92 68.79
CA ALA A 595 93.47 30.85 69.78
C ALA A 595 94.92 30.37 69.88
N ARG A 596 95.66 30.31 68.76
CA ARG A 596 97.10 30.00 68.76
C ARG A 596 97.93 31.10 69.43
N GLU A 597 97.62 32.37 69.16
CA GLU A 597 98.28 33.51 69.80
C GLU A 597 97.99 33.56 71.31
N ASN A 598 96.75 33.23 71.73
CA ASN A 598 96.37 33.15 73.13
C ASN A 598 97.05 31.96 73.87
N ASN A 599 97.09 30.78 73.24
CA ASN A 599 97.76 29.61 73.82
C ASN A 599 99.28 29.79 73.89
N GLN A 600 99.90 30.49 72.92
CA GLN A 600 101.32 30.82 72.97
C GLN A 600 101.62 31.79 74.13
N SER A 601 100.74 32.79 74.35
CA SER A 601 100.82 33.70 75.50
C SER A 601 100.66 32.99 76.85
N GLU A 602 99.78 31.98 76.96
CA GLU A 602 99.67 31.18 78.18
C GLU A 602 100.87 30.25 78.39
N PHE A 603 101.42 29.68 77.32
CA PHE A 603 102.62 28.85 77.39
C PHE A 603 103.85 29.65 77.84
N ASP A 604 104.01 30.88 77.35
CA ASP A 604 105.08 31.78 77.78
C ASP A 604 104.91 32.20 79.25
N ARG A 605 103.66 32.40 79.72
CA ARG A 605 103.36 32.65 81.15
C ARG A 605 103.69 31.44 82.03
N MET A 606 103.27 30.23 81.63
CA MET A 606 103.59 29.00 82.34
C MET A 606 105.10 28.74 82.42
N LYS A 607 105.85 29.05 81.36
CA LYS A 607 107.31 28.93 81.36
C LYS A 607 107.94 29.90 82.37
N GLN A 608 107.42 31.12 82.45
CA GLN A 608 107.86 32.12 83.43
C GLN A 608 107.55 31.69 84.88
N ASP A 609 106.39 31.07 85.12
CA ASP A 609 105.99 30.53 86.42
C ASP A 609 106.85 29.32 86.83
N ILE A 610 107.23 28.45 85.88
CA ILE A 610 108.13 27.31 86.10
C ILE A 610 109.56 27.79 86.40
N ASP A 611 110.06 28.79 85.68
CA ASP A 611 111.38 29.37 85.94
C ASP A 611 111.43 30.05 87.32
N ALA A 612 110.33 30.69 87.74
CA ALA A 612 110.19 31.26 89.09
C ALA A 612 110.16 30.20 90.19
N ALA A 613 109.40 29.12 90.00
CA ALA A 613 109.32 27.99 90.94
C ALA A 613 110.64 27.20 91.04
N ALA A 614 111.39 27.08 89.93
CA ALA A 614 112.71 26.46 89.92
C ALA A 614 113.79 27.30 90.64
N GLN A 615 113.62 28.63 90.63
CA GLN A 615 114.47 29.55 91.39
C GLN A 615 114.15 29.48 92.90
N GLU A 616 112.86 29.44 93.26
CA GLU A 616 112.38 29.32 94.64
C GLU A 616 112.82 27.99 95.28
N ALA A 617 112.72 26.87 94.57
CA ALA A 617 113.21 25.56 95.04
C ALA A 617 114.74 25.50 95.20
N ARG A 618 115.50 26.30 94.43
CA ARG A 618 116.96 26.44 94.60
C ARG A 618 117.31 27.26 95.84
N ASP A 619 116.52 28.27 96.14
CA ASP A 619 116.72 29.12 97.32
C ASP A 619 116.35 28.35 98.61
N GLU A 620 115.26 27.56 98.60
CA GLU A 620 114.91 26.64 99.70
C GLU A 620 116.00 25.58 99.96
N PHE A 621 116.55 24.96 98.90
CA PHE A 621 117.64 23.98 99.05
C PHE A 621 118.91 24.58 99.65
N ASN A 622 119.26 25.83 99.29
CA ASN A 622 120.43 26.52 99.85
C ASN A 622 120.20 26.94 101.31
N GLN A 623 118.96 27.23 101.70
CA GLN A 623 118.59 27.56 103.08
C GLN A 623 118.63 26.33 103.99
N GLU A 624 118.07 25.18 103.57
CA GLU A 624 118.15 23.92 104.33
C GLU A 624 119.60 23.41 104.47
N ALA A 625 120.44 23.60 103.45
CA ALA A 625 121.86 23.26 103.50
C ALA A 625 122.67 24.14 104.48
N ALA A 626 122.24 25.39 104.71
CA ALA A 626 122.84 26.30 105.68
C ALA A 626 122.42 25.97 107.13
N GLU A 627 121.16 25.65 107.36
CA GLU A 627 120.63 25.29 108.69
C GLU A 627 121.19 23.93 109.18
N THR A 628 121.34 22.95 108.27
CA THR A 628 121.97 21.65 108.59
C THR A 628 123.44 21.83 109.01
N LYS A 629 124.14 22.80 108.42
CA LYS A 629 125.52 23.14 108.78
C LYS A 629 125.62 23.79 110.16
N GLU A 630 124.63 24.59 110.54
CA GLU A 630 124.53 25.23 111.86
C GLU A 630 124.22 24.21 112.97
N GLN A 631 123.35 23.23 112.70
CA GLN A 631 123.05 22.13 113.64
C GLN A 631 124.25 21.20 113.89
N ILE A 632 125.07 20.95 112.86
CA ILE A 632 126.32 20.18 113.01
C ILE A 632 127.36 20.95 113.84
N GLN A 633 127.41 22.28 113.71
CA GLN A 633 128.34 23.13 114.45
C GLN A 633 127.95 23.25 115.94
N GLN A 634 126.67 23.42 116.25
CA GLN A 634 126.17 23.44 117.63
C GLN A 634 126.33 22.07 118.32
N GLY A 635 126.13 20.96 117.60
CA GLY A 635 126.40 19.61 118.11
C GLY A 635 127.89 19.36 118.42
N SER A 636 128.81 20.00 117.68
CA SER A 636 130.25 19.93 117.94
C SER A 636 130.65 20.69 119.21
N GLU A 637 130.03 21.84 119.49
CA GLU A 637 130.28 22.65 120.69
C GLU A 637 129.75 21.97 121.97
N GLU A 638 128.61 21.27 121.88
CA GLU A 638 128.04 20.47 122.97
C GLU A 638 128.94 19.28 123.35
N ILE A 639 129.58 18.64 122.36
CA ILE A 639 130.56 17.56 122.60
C ILE A 639 131.86 18.09 123.23
N GLU A 640 132.36 19.25 122.79
CA GLU A 640 133.57 19.86 123.36
C GLU A 640 133.39 20.29 124.82
N LYS A 641 132.19 20.79 125.16
CA LYS A 641 131.83 21.15 126.53
C LYS A 641 131.75 19.92 127.45
N GLN A 642 131.10 18.85 126.98
CA GLN A 642 131.02 17.58 127.71
C GLN A 642 132.42 16.96 127.94
N MET A 643 133.34 17.08 126.99
CA MET A 643 134.73 16.64 127.19
C MET A 643 135.48 17.48 128.24
N LYS A 644 135.24 18.79 128.32
CA LYS A 644 135.87 19.68 129.30
C LYS A 644 135.41 19.42 130.73
N GLU A 645 134.13 19.14 130.94
CA GLU A 645 133.61 18.81 132.27
C GLU A 645 134.09 17.43 132.75
N ILE A 646 134.18 16.43 131.86
CA ILE A 646 134.81 15.13 132.16
C ILE A 646 136.30 15.31 132.51
N GLN A 647 137.01 16.24 131.86
CA GLN A 647 138.40 16.56 132.22
C GLN A 647 138.54 17.27 133.59
N GLU A 648 137.52 18.01 134.04
CA GLU A 648 137.50 18.58 135.39
C GLU A 648 137.10 17.55 136.47
N GLU A 649 136.21 16.61 136.17
CA GLU A 649 135.94 15.42 137.02
C GLU A 649 137.22 14.59 137.24
N LEU A 650 138.12 14.53 136.27
CA LEU A 650 139.41 13.83 136.40
C LEU A 650 140.46 14.59 137.24
N LYS A 651 140.36 15.92 137.39
CA LYS A 651 141.37 16.74 138.09
C LYS A 651 141.19 16.85 139.60
N LYS A 652 139.99 16.60 140.13
CA LYS A 652 139.72 16.63 141.58
C LYS A 652 139.93 15.27 142.27
N LEU A 653 140.28 14.24 141.51
CA LEU A 653 140.70 12.91 141.97
C LEU A 653 142.21 12.83 142.32
N ASN A 654 142.90 13.97 142.41
CA ASN A 654 144.25 14.17 142.98
C ASN A 654 144.23 15.39 143.90
#